data_AF-I7L9S6-F1
#
_entry.id   AF-I7L9S6-F1
#
_cell.length_a   1.000
_cell.length_b   1.000
_cell.length_c   1.000
_cell.angle_alpha   90.00
_cell.angle_beta   90.00
_cell.angle_gamma   90.00
#
_symmetry.space_group_name_H-M   'P 1'
#
loop_
_entity.id
_entity.type
_entity.pdbx_description
1 polymer ?
#
loop_
_entity_poly.entity_id
_entity_poly.type
_entity_poly.pdbx_seq_one_letter_code
_entity_poly.pdbx_strand_id
1 'polypeptide(L)'
;MSLPKLELDTNKNLTSILGVTVRQTEKGGLLEAAFLNAQQEPYDLTNKKVTFMDHKENDKFVADDKVTIVDARNGSIQYTLHPQTYAGTGTAWFEINDMDGNKVDSTQSFTITVDEGMGVSVYNTNYVPALERLRDQMQNLIDQAQKIEDDQTNKFTQDLTNNLKNAQTQLNTKLTSMQQAYDNLENQRTSAFNTSQADRQNTFNQSEKSRSDTYTQDKTKRDADWTADKKRIDDEWTTDKARIDGEWQTKKATLDSTIADLGKKLSDIQTSLTDLSNTKLPAMNKYADDVQKKVTQLKADFNAIDFSSYAKVADVYTRQEVDQKVASAGKVKTVDGQQPDANGNIYSTNLVSNGYDIVANTATNAESTKSNGAWLTGIDALKPFADAINQLQGTGPNRVGTVDLNVLQGITKKVTTYICTSSDNKNTPPFFVDKRGILICFNYDGNAKTQVWIPVGGSGQQPFAYRYWEGNNYGTWKEVANSEELNTVRNIASNNKSAADALQAKTNVAAPLFRETTNSNNWQDILGVANPNQILVSIRNDHGGSGVMLGNDSSGIAFGGGNTKGVLNVSYGYHNARIIGGNGNAPVWHEDIAWKSDITNVNNRINELNAKMPDIHAVNSEAEGNAYLASHPNAIIMVKG
;
A
#
# COMPACT_ATOMS: atom_id res chain seq x y z
N MET A 1 76.36 -97.98 -48.48
CA MET A 1 77.54 -98.41 -49.27
C MET A 1 78.60 -97.34 -49.11
N SER A 2 79.88 -97.73 -49.00
CA SER A 2 80.99 -96.76 -49.07
C SER A 2 81.27 -96.52 -50.54
N LEU A 3 81.28 -95.25 -50.94
CA LEU A 3 81.68 -94.82 -52.27
C LEU A 3 83.23 -94.78 -52.32
N PRO A 4 83.86 -94.83 -53.51
CA PRO A 4 85.31 -94.67 -53.61
C PRO A 4 85.74 -93.34 -52.97
N LYS A 5 86.82 -93.38 -52.18
CA LYS A 5 87.42 -92.16 -51.61
C LYS A 5 87.97 -91.32 -52.76
N LEU A 6 87.61 -90.03 -52.78
CA LEU A 6 88.08 -89.07 -53.78
C LEU A 6 89.25 -88.22 -53.26
N GLU A 7 90.14 -87.83 -54.16
CA GLU A 7 91.15 -86.80 -53.90
C GLU A 7 90.85 -85.62 -54.82
N LEU A 8 90.38 -84.51 -54.24
CA LEU A 8 89.82 -83.37 -54.99
C LEU A 8 90.71 -82.14 -54.80
N ASP A 9 91.38 -81.70 -55.85
CA ASP A 9 92.19 -80.47 -55.84
C ASP A 9 91.28 -79.22 -55.90
N THR A 10 91.69 -78.09 -55.32
CA THR A 10 91.04 -76.79 -55.56
C THR A 10 91.59 -76.07 -56.81
N ASN A 11 92.75 -76.52 -57.33
CA ASN A 11 93.33 -76.13 -58.61
C ASN A 11 92.61 -76.79 -59.80
N LYS A 12 91.65 -76.07 -60.37
CA LYS A 12 90.77 -76.51 -61.46
C LYS A 12 91.45 -76.71 -62.84
N ASN A 13 92.79 -76.66 -62.90
CA ASN A 13 93.57 -76.84 -64.14
C ASN A 13 94.08 -78.28 -64.36
N LEU A 14 93.85 -79.18 -63.40
CA LEU A 14 94.25 -80.59 -63.51
C LEU A 14 93.12 -81.42 -64.16
N THR A 15 93.46 -82.24 -65.15
CA THR A 15 92.49 -82.92 -66.04
C THR A 15 92.04 -84.31 -65.56
N SER A 16 92.21 -84.62 -64.27
CA SER A 16 91.79 -85.89 -63.67
C SER A 16 90.28 -85.89 -63.39
N ILE A 17 89.47 -86.31 -64.37
CA ILE A 17 88.03 -86.51 -64.18
C ILE A 17 87.81 -87.68 -63.21
N LEU A 18 87.47 -87.34 -61.97
CA LEU A 18 86.99 -88.28 -60.97
C LEU A 18 85.46 -88.38 -61.04
N GLY A 19 84.93 -89.56 -60.77
CA GLY A 19 83.50 -89.83 -60.86
C GLY A 19 83.06 -90.92 -59.89
N VAL A 20 81.79 -90.84 -59.49
CA VAL A 20 81.15 -91.78 -58.57
C VAL A 20 79.85 -92.26 -59.21
N THR A 21 79.70 -93.58 -59.35
CA THR A 21 78.46 -94.19 -59.83
C THR A 21 77.59 -94.64 -58.66
N VAL A 22 76.31 -94.29 -58.71
CA VAL A 22 75.26 -94.71 -57.76
C VAL A 22 74.00 -95.10 -58.53
N ARG A 23 73.03 -95.77 -57.88
CA ARG A 23 71.74 -96.12 -58.51
C ARG A 23 70.58 -95.31 -57.95
N GLN A 24 69.58 -94.99 -58.77
CA GLN A 24 68.40 -94.21 -58.34
C GLN A 24 67.68 -94.79 -57.09
N THR A 25 67.71 -96.11 -56.90
CA THR A 25 67.10 -96.81 -55.77
C THR A 25 67.94 -96.77 -54.48
N GLU A 26 69.21 -96.41 -54.56
CA GLU A 26 70.10 -96.28 -53.39
C GLU A 26 69.84 -94.96 -52.65
N LYS A 27 70.11 -94.93 -51.35
CA LYS A 27 70.11 -93.73 -50.50
C LYS A 27 71.17 -93.89 -49.42
N GLY A 28 71.71 -92.78 -48.89
CA GLY A 28 72.64 -92.82 -47.76
C GLY A 28 74.02 -93.43 -48.08
N GLY A 29 74.48 -93.30 -49.32
CA GLY A 29 75.86 -93.62 -49.70
C GLY A 29 76.82 -92.60 -49.07
N LEU A 30 77.87 -93.11 -48.43
CA LEU A 30 78.88 -92.28 -47.79
C LEU A 30 79.99 -91.99 -48.80
N LEU A 31 80.19 -90.71 -49.09
CA LEU A 31 81.30 -90.20 -49.89
C LEU A 31 82.39 -89.71 -48.93
N GLU A 32 83.59 -90.28 -49.05
CA GLU A 32 84.78 -89.80 -48.37
C GLU A 32 85.63 -89.02 -49.39
N ALA A 33 86.18 -87.88 -48.99
CA ALA A 33 87.13 -87.16 -49.81
C ALA A 33 88.31 -86.59 -48.99
N ALA A 34 89.43 -86.38 -49.64
CA ALA A 34 90.53 -85.55 -49.16
C ALA A 34 90.73 -84.40 -50.15
N PHE A 35 90.80 -83.17 -49.64
CA PHE A 35 91.00 -81.98 -50.47
C PHE A 35 92.50 -81.66 -50.54
N LEU A 36 92.97 -81.33 -51.74
CA LEU A 36 94.35 -80.96 -52.01
C LEU A 36 94.42 -79.50 -52.46
N ASN A 37 95.53 -78.83 -52.14
CA ASN A 37 95.84 -77.50 -52.64
C ASN A 37 96.57 -77.56 -53.99
N ALA A 38 96.79 -76.40 -54.60
CA ALA A 38 97.45 -76.28 -55.90
C ALA A 38 98.91 -76.79 -55.96
N GLN A 39 99.51 -77.11 -54.81
CA GLN A 39 100.85 -77.70 -54.67
C GLN A 39 100.80 -79.22 -54.45
N GLN A 40 99.61 -79.84 -54.51
CA GLN A 40 99.33 -81.25 -54.22
C GLN A 40 99.60 -81.65 -52.76
N GLU A 41 99.57 -80.68 -51.84
CA GLU A 41 99.60 -80.91 -50.40
C GLU A 41 98.16 -80.87 -49.81
N PRO A 42 97.90 -81.47 -48.64
CA PRO A 42 96.57 -81.44 -48.03
C PRO A 42 96.05 -80.02 -47.76
N TYR A 43 94.79 -79.77 -48.07
CA TYR A 43 94.14 -78.47 -47.89
C TYR A 43 93.62 -78.30 -46.45
N ASP A 44 94.13 -77.32 -45.70
CA ASP A 44 93.69 -77.08 -44.31
C ASP A 44 92.26 -76.47 -44.27
N LEU A 45 91.32 -77.24 -43.73
CA LEU A 45 89.91 -76.88 -43.52
C LEU A 45 89.64 -76.29 -42.13
N THR A 46 90.67 -75.97 -41.35
CA THR A 46 90.52 -75.34 -40.03
C THR A 46 89.72 -74.03 -40.13
N ASN A 47 88.66 -73.90 -39.33
CA ASN A 47 87.70 -72.79 -39.35
C ASN A 47 87.02 -72.56 -40.72
N LYS A 48 86.74 -73.64 -41.47
CA LYS A 48 85.91 -73.63 -42.68
C LYS A 48 84.63 -74.43 -42.48
N LYS A 49 83.60 -74.08 -43.25
CA LYS A 49 82.42 -74.90 -43.51
C LYS A 49 82.54 -75.46 -44.92
N VAL A 50 81.98 -76.63 -45.16
CA VAL A 50 81.93 -77.22 -46.51
C VAL A 50 80.47 -77.47 -46.88
N THR A 51 80.08 -77.03 -48.07
CA THR A 51 78.74 -77.26 -48.62
C THR A 51 78.87 -78.16 -49.83
N PHE A 52 78.09 -79.23 -49.87
CA PHE A 52 77.97 -80.07 -51.05
C PHE A 52 77.01 -79.43 -52.04
N MET A 53 77.45 -79.34 -53.29
CA MET A 53 76.68 -78.80 -54.41
C MET A 53 76.62 -79.85 -55.52
N ASP A 54 75.45 -80.02 -56.13
CA ASP A 54 75.19 -80.99 -57.19
C ASP A 54 74.13 -80.43 -58.14
N HIS A 55 74.57 -80.06 -59.34
CA HIS A 55 73.74 -79.54 -60.42
C HIS A 55 73.36 -80.70 -61.34
N LYS A 56 72.06 -81.00 -61.37
CA LYS A 56 71.47 -82.04 -62.21
C LYS A 56 71.29 -81.55 -63.64
N GLU A 57 71.39 -82.48 -64.59
CA GLU A 57 71.17 -82.22 -66.03
C GLU A 57 69.77 -81.67 -66.37
N ASN A 58 68.82 -81.74 -65.43
CA ASN A 58 67.48 -81.15 -65.55
C ASN A 58 67.33 -79.78 -64.85
N ASP A 59 68.44 -79.05 -64.66
CA ASP A 59 68.55 -77.75 -63.99
C ASP A 59 68.01 -77.69 -62.55
N LYS A 60 67.86 -78.85 -61.90
CA LYS A 60 67.66 -78.92 -60.45
C LYS A 60 69.00 -78.85 -59.73
N PHE A 61 69.01 -78.14 -58.60
CA PHE A 61 70.17 -78.04 -57.72
C PHE A 61 69.91 -78.77 -56.41
N VAL A 62 70.92 -79.48 -55.94
CA VAL A 62 71.02 -79.94 -54.56
C VAL A 62 72.15 -79.13 -53.91
N ALA A 63 71.80 -78.41 -52.85
CA ALA A 63 72.74 -77.73 -51.96
C ALA A 63 72.50 -78.27 -50.55
N ASP A 64 73.53 -78.85 -49.92
CA ASP A 64 73.44 -79.42 -48.57
C ASP A 64 74.67 -79.02 -47.75
N ASP A 65 74.43 -78.39 -46.60
CA ASP A 65 75.47 -77.90 -45.69
C ASP A 65 75.96 -78.96 -44.68
N LYS A 66 75.43 -80.19 -44.76
CA LYS A 66 75.72 -81.29 -43.81
C LYS A 66 76.97 -82.11 -44.17
N VAL A 67 78.03 -81.46 -44.62
CA VAL A 67 79.34 -82.10 -44.83
C VAL A 67 80.09 -82.16 -43.49
N THR A 68 80.63 -83.33 -43.14
CA THR A 68 81.41 -83.53 -41.91
C THR A 68 82.91 -83.48 -42.23
N ILE A 69 83.64 -82.56 -41.61
CA ILE A 69 85.11 -82.54 -41.68
C ILE A 69 85.64 -83.56 -40.65
N VAL A 70 86.36 -84.58 -41.10
CA VAL A 70 86.87 -85.67 -40.23
C VAL A 70 88.34 -85.49 -39.86
N ASP A 71 89.12 -84.82 -40.71
CA ASP A 71 90.46 -84.31 -40.36
C ASP A 71 90.67 -82.98 -41.07
N ALA A 72 90.60 -81.89 -40.30
CA ALA A 72 90.70 -80.54 -40.85
C ALA A 72 92.08 -80.24 -41.45
N ARG A 73 93.17 -80.72 -40.83
CA ARG A 73 94.53 -80.40 -41.31
C ARG A 73 94.94 -81.21 -42.54
N ASN A 74 94.37 -82.40 -42.69
CA ASN A 74 94.58 -83.25 -43.87
C ASN A 74 93.45 -83.09 -44.92
N GLY A 75 92.62 -82.06 -44.81
CA GLY A 75 91.55 -81.75 -45.78
C GLY A 75 90.49 -82.84 -45.94
N SER A 76 90.34 -83.74 -44.97
CA SER A 76 89.52 -84.94 -45.14
C SER A 76 88.09 -84.71 -44.63
N ILE A 77 87.12 -85.08 -45.48
CA ILE A 77 85.68 -84.96 -45.22
C ILE A 77 84.96 -86.30 -45.41
N GLN A 78 83.80 -86.41 -44.78
CA GLN A 78 82.77 -87.41 -45.01
C GLN A 78 81.44 -86.70 -45.28
N TYR A 79 80.72 -87.14 -46.30
CA TYR A 79 79.41 -86.62 -46.65
C TYR A 79 78.47 -87.76 -47.05
N THR A 80 77.28 -87.79 -46.46
CA THR A 80 76.23 -88.74 -46.86
C THR A 80 75.42 -88.11 -47.98
N LEU A 81 75.41 -88.70 -49.18
CA LEU A 81 74.72 -88.11 -50.33
C LEU A 81 73.24 -87.85 -50.02
N HIS A 82 72.82 -86.59 -50.18
CA HIS A 82 71.44 -86.15 -49.98
C HIS A 82 70.46 -86.96 -50.86
N PRO A 83 69.22 -87.27 -50.40
CA PRO A 83 68.29 -88.12 -51.14
C PRO A 83 67.98 -87.68 -52.59
N GLN A 84 68.05 -86.37 -52.87
CA GLN A 84 67.84 -85.82 -54.22
C GLN A 84 69.05 -85.99 -55.16
N THR A 85 70.25 -86.26 -54.63
CA THR A 85 71.44 -86.55 -55.44
C THR A 85 71.27 -87.84 -56.26
N TYR A 86 70.38 -88.73 -55.82
CA TYR A 86 69.99 -89.96 -56.52
C TYR A 86 68.85 -89.78 -57.54
N ALA A 87 68.35 -88.56 -57.76
CA ALA A 87 67.20 -88.32 -58.65
C ALA A 87 67.59 -88.21 -60.14
N GLY A 88 68.89 -88.17 -60.47
CA GLY A 88 69.42 -88.11 -61.83
C GLY A 88 70.91 -87.77 -61.85
N THR A 89 71.57 -88.00 -62.99
CA THR A 89 73.00 -87.66 -63.19
C THR A 89 73.24 -86.16 -63.03
N GLY A 90 74.41 -85.79 -62.50
CA GLY A 90 74.77 -84.40 -62.24
C GLY A 90 76.27 -84.18 -62.08
N THR A 91 76.65 -82.90 -62.14
CA THR A 91 78.01 -82.43 -61.84
C THR A 91 78.02 -81.91 -60.41
N ALA A 92 78.88 -82.47 -59.57
CA ALA A 92 78.99 -82.13 -58.16
C ALA A 92 80.33 -81.46 -57.83
N TRP A 93 80.34 -80.62 -56.80
CA TRP A 93 81.53 -80.00 -56.24
C TRP A 93 81.31 -79.69 -54.75
N PHE A 94 82.40 -79.41 -54.03
CA PHE A 94 82.31 -78.89 -52.68
C PHE A 94 82.71 -77.42 -52.66
N GLU A 95 81.88 -76.59 -52.05
CA GLU A 95 82.21 -75.20 -51.76
C GLU A 95 82.80 -75.10 -50.36
N ILE A 96 83.95 -74.43 -50.27
CA ILE A 96 84.66 -74.19 -49.02
C ILE A 96 84.31 -72.77 -48.61
N ASN A 97 83.58 -72.64 -47.51
CA ASN A 97 83.07 -71.38 -47.00
C ASN A 97 83.81 -71.02 -45.69
N ASP A 98 83.85 -69.73 -45.36
CA ASP A 98 84.27 -69.30 -44.02
C ASP A 98 83.17 -69.61 -42.98
N MET A 99 83.43 -69.26 -41.71
CA MET A 99 82.46 -69.48 -40.63
C MET A 99 81.19 -68.64 -40.77
N ASP A 100 81.25 -67.50 -41.48
CA ASP A 100 80.14 -66.58 -41.69
C ASP A 100 79.29 -66.96 -42.92
N GLY A 101 79.77 -67.89 -43.75
CA GLY A 101 79.07 -68.43 -44.91
C GLY A 101 79.47 -67.81 -46.25
N ASN A 102 80.54 -67.00 -46.30
CA ASN A 102 81.07 -66.51 -47.56
C ASN A 102 81.95 -67.56 -48.23
N LYS A 103 81.90 -67.62 -49.56
CA LYS A 103 82.70 -68.56 -50.35
C LYS A 103 84.18 -68.17 -50.35
N VAL A 104 85.01 -69.07 -49.84
CA VAL A 104 86.48 -68.93 -49.76
C VAL A 104 87.15 -69.62 -50.95
N ASP A 105 86.71 -70.83 -51.29
CA ASP A 105 87.25 -71.63 -52.39
C ASP A 105 86.21 -72.67 -52.86
N SER A 106 86.55 -73.50 -53.85
CA SER A 106 85.82 -74.73 -54.14
C SER A 106 86.75 -75.79 -54.71
N THR A 107 86.42 -77.05 -54.50
CA THR A 107 87.07 -78.15 -55.22
C THR A 107 86.87 -78.02 -56.73
N GLN A 108 87.67 -78.78 -57.49
CA GLN A 108 87.30 -79.25 -58.82
C GLN A 108 85.94 -79.97 -58.79
N SER A 109 85.25 -79.97 -59.92
CA SER A 109 84.02 -80.74 -60.08
C SER A 109 84.32 -82.23 -60.29
N PHE A 110 83.39 -83.08 -59.87
CA PHE A 110 83.38 -84.52 -60.13
C PHE A 110 81.98 -84.95 -60.58
N THR A 111 81.90 -86.02 -61.37
CA THR A 111 80.62 -86.48 -61.91
C THR A 111 79.96 -87.46 -60.95
N ILE A 112 78.67 -87.28 -60.67
CA ILE A 112 77.84 -88.31 -60.03
C ILE A 112 76.93 -88.90 -61.10
N THR A 113 77.33 -90.07 -61.61
CA THR A 113 76.54 -90.84 -62.57
C THR A 113 75.48 -91.62 -61.82
N VAL A 114 74.20 -91.39 -62.14
CA VAL A 114 73.10 -92.11 -61.51
C VAL A 114 72.51 -93.11 -62.50
N ASP A 115 72.87 -94.38 -62.34
CA ASP A 115 72.31 -95.49 -63.09
C ASP A 115 70.82 -95.66 -62.75
N GLU A 116 70.01 -95.99 -63.77
CA GLU A 116 68.59 -96.30 -63.57
C GLU A 116 68.42 -97.52 -62.65
N GLY A 117 67.70 -97.31 -61.54
CA GLY A 117 67.21 -98.41 -60.72
C GLY A 117 65.85 -98.87 -61.25
N MET A 118 65.55 -100.17 -61.18
CA MET A 118 64.26 -100.69 -61.66
C MET A 118 63.07 -100.09 -60.90
N GLY A 119 62.38 -99.13 -61.54
CA GLY A 119 60.98 -98.81 -61.29
C GLY A 119 60.64 -97.96 -60.06
N VAL A 120 61.18 -96.72 -59.94
CA VAL A 120 60.71 -95.75 -58.93
C VAL A 120 60.44 -94.38 -59.53
N SER A 121 59.24 -93.84 -59.28
CA SER A 121 58.85 -92.46 -59.62
C SER A 121 59.39 -91.46 -58.59
N VAL A 122 59.94 -90.34 -59.05
CA VAL A 122 60.52 -89.30 -58.19
C VAL A 122 59.42 -88.45 -57.54
N TYR A 123 59.32 -88.49 -56.21
CA TYR A 123 58.43 -87.60 -55.45
C TYR A 123 58.88 -86.14 -55.57
N ASN A 124 58.01 -85.29 -56.14
CA ASN A 124 58.22 -83.86 -56.31
C ASN A 124 57.21 -83.08 -55.44
N THR A 125 57.67 -82.46 -54.36
CA THR A 125 56.83 -81.65 -53.44
C THR A 125 56.69 -80.21 -53.92
N ASN A 126 55.45 -79.71 -54.04
CA ASN A 126 55.15 -78.38 -54.57
C ASN A 126 54.35 -77.55 -53.53
N TYR A 127 54.80 -76.33 -53.22
CA TYR A 127 54.31 -75.55 -52.07
C TYR A 127 53.00 -74.75 -52.31
N VAL A 128 52.53 -74.65 -53.56
CA VAL A 128 51.46 -73.72 -53.98
C VAL A 128 50.16 -73.84 -53.17
N PRO A 129 49.57 -75.03 -52.89
CA PRO A 129 48.28 -75.13 -52.22
C PRO A 129 48.28 -74.66 -50.76
N ALA A 130 49.45 -74.58 -50.11
CA ALA A 130 49.58 -74.04 -48.77
C ALA A 130 49.47 -72.50 -48.75
N LEU A 131 50.02 -71.84 -49.78
CA LEU A 131 49.94 -70.39 -49.95
C LEU A 131 48.51 -69.93 -50.32
N GLU A 132 47.79 -70.73 -51.11
CA GLU A 132 46.37 -70.45 -51.41
C GLU A 132 45.49 -70.47 -50.16
N ARG A 133 45.67 -71.48 -49.28
CA ARG A 133 44.95 -71.53 -47.99
C ARG A 133 45.28 -70.34 -47.10
N LEU A 134 46.55 -69.89 -47.06
CA LEU A 134 46.95 -68.73 -46.28
C LEU A 134 46.30 -67.44 -46.81
N ARG A 135 46.26 -67.25 -48.14
CA ARG A 135 45.54 -66.15 -48.79
C ARG A 135 44.06 -66.15 -48.39
N ASP A 136 43.40 -67.30 -48.47
CA ASP A 136 41.97 -67.42 -48.19
C ASP A 136 41.66 -67.18 -46.70
N GLN A 137 42.56 -67.59 -45.79
CA GLN A 137 42.47 -67.25 -44.36
C GLN A 137 42.67 -65.75 -44.10
N MET A 138 43.63 -65.11 -44.78
CA MET A 138 43.83 -63.66 -44.70
C MET A 138 42.62 -62.87 -45.22
N GLN A 139 42.00 -63.31 -46.33
CA GLN A 139 40.81 -62.65 -46.87
C GLN A 139 39.63 -62.73 -45.88
N ASN A 140 39.38 -63.91 -45.30
CA ASN A 140 38.34 -64.07 -44.27
C ASN A 140 38.57 -63.16 -43.05
N LEU A 141 39.83 -62.89 -42.66
CA LEU A 141 40.16 -61.96 -41.59
C LEU A 141 39.88 -60.50 -41.98
N ILE A 142 40.18 -60.11 -43.22
CA ILE A 142 39.86 -58.78 -43.76
C ILE A 142 38.34 -58.57 -43.78
N ASP A 143 37.58 -59.53 -44.31
CA ASP A 143 36.12 -59.44 -44.41
C ASP A 143 35.45 -59.34 -43.01
N GLN A 144 35.98 -60.06 -42.02
CA GLN A 144 35.53 -59.96 -40.63
C GLN A 144 35.86 -58.60 -40.00
N ALA A 145 37.05 -58.06 -40.23
CA ALA A 145 37.44 -56.74 -39.74
C ALA A 145 36.55 -55.64 -40.33
N GLN A 146 36.30 -55.69 -41.65
CA GLN A 146 35.42 -54.74 -42.33
C GLN A 146 34.00 -54.76 -41.77
N LYS A 147 33.44 -55.97 -41.54
CA LYS A 147 32.11 -56.11 -40.94
C LYS A 147 32.04 -55.51 -39.52
N ILE A 148 33.09 -55.65 -38.71
CA ILE A 148 33.14 -55.07 -37.36
C ILE A 148 33.17 -53.53 -37.43
N GLU A 149 33.94 -52.96 -38.35
CA GLU A 149 33.98 -51.51 -38.60
C GLU A 149 32.61 -50.98 -39.04
N ASP A 150 31.95 -51.65 -39.98
CA ASP A 150 30.62 -51.30 -40.46
C ASP A 150 29.57 -51.39 -39.33
N ASP A 151 29.55 -52.48 -38.57
CA ASP A 151 28.60 -52.67 -37.45
C ASP A 151 28.79 -51.58 -36.37
N GLN A 152 30.03 -51.21 -36.04
CA GLN A 152 30.32 -50.13 -35.08
C GLN A 152 29.93 -48.76 -35.61
N THR A 153 30.24 -48.46 -36.87
CA THR A 153 29.91 -47.17 -37.52
C THR A 153 28.41 -46.97 -37.63
N ASN A 154 27.67 -48.01 -38.01
CA ASN A 154 26.21 -48.00 -38.07
C ASN A 154 25.59 -47.79 -36.68
N LYS A 155 26.10 -48.48 -35.66
CA LYS A 155 25.63 -48.31 -34.27
C LYS A 155 25.88 -46.90 -33.74
N PHE A 156 27.09 -46.39 -33.89
CA PHE A 156 27.44 -45.01 -33.48
C PHE A 156 26.54 -43.98 -34.15
N THR A 157 26.27 -44.15 -35.46
CA THR A 157 25.38 -43.27 -36.22
C THR A 157 23.93 -43.33 -35.72
N GLN A 158 23.41 -44.52 -35.39
CA GLN A 158 22.08 -44.65 -34.78
C GLN A 158 22.01 -44.00 -33.39
N ASP A 159 22.98 -44.26 -32.52
CA ASP A 159 23.02 -43.70 -31.16
C ASP A 159 23.09 -42.16 -31.19
N LEU A 160 23.93 -41.60 -32.06
CA LEU A 160 24.02 -40.15 -32.28
C LEU A 160 22.69 -39.57 -32.81
N THR A 161 22.07 -40.22 -33.79
CA THR A 161 20.77 -39.80 -34.37
C THR A 161 19.65 -39.83 -33.31
N ASN A 162 19.59 -40.88 -32.50
CA ASN A 162 18.62 -41.03 -31.43
C ASN A 162 18.81 -39.96 -30.34
N ASN A 163 20.06 -39.68 -29.95
CA ASN A 163 20.39 -38.64 -28.98
C ASN A 163 20.01 -37.23 -29.48
N LEU A 164 20.32 -36.90 -30.74
CA LEU A 164 19.91 -35.65 -31.38
C LEU A 164 18.38 -35.50 -31.42
N LYS A 165 17.67 -36.56 -31.83
CA LYS A 165 16.20 -36.58 -31.88
C LYS A 165 15.58 -36.37 -30.49
N ASN A 166 16.10 -37.05 -29.48
CA ASN A 166 15.65 -36.90 -28.10
C ASN A 166 15.89 -35.49 -27.55
N ALA A 167 17.08 -34.92 -27.78
CA ALA A 167 17.41 -33.55 -27.39
C ALA A 167 16.48 -32.53 -28.07
N GLN A 168 16.21 -32.69 -29.36
CA GLN A 168 15.30 -31.82 -30.10
C GLN A 168 13.85 -31.95 -29.63
N THR A 169 13.39 -33.16 -29.28
CA THR A 169 12.08 -33.36 -28.65
C THR A 169 11.98 -32.63 -27.31
N GLN A 170 12.98 -32.77 -26.42
CA GLN A 170 13.01 -32.07 -25.13
C GLN A 170 13.01 -30.55 -25.29
N LEU A 171 13.79 -30.03 -26.24
CA LEU A 171 13.86 -28.60 -26.55
C LEU A 171 12.49 -28.07 -27.02
N ASN A 172 11.84 -28.79 -27.93
CA ASN A 172 10.51 -28.43 -28.44
C ASN A 172 9.45 -28.46 -27.34
N THR A 173 9.43 -29.49 -26.48
CA THR A 173 8.52 -29.53 -25.33
C THR A 173 8.70 -28.33 -24.41
N LYS A 174 9.96 -27.98 -24.09
CA LYS A 174 10.28 -26.85 -23.21
C LYS A 174 9.86 -25.51 -23.84
N LEU A 175 10.05 -25.34 -25.15
CA LEU A 175 9.62 -24.17 -25.91
C LEU A 175 8.08 -24.02 -25.88
N THR A 176 7.33 -25.11 -26.11
CA THR A 176 5.87 -25.11 -26.02
C THR A 176 5.37 -24.75 -24.61
N SER A 177 5.98 -25.31 -23.56
CA SER A 177 5.63 -24.96 -22.17
C SER A 177 5.95 -23.49 -21.83
N MET A 178 7.05 -22.94 -22.35
CA MET A 178 7.36 -21.51 -22.21
C MET A 178 6.34 -20.62 -22.92
N GLN A 179 5.91 -20.98 -24.13
CA GLN A 179 4.88 -20.24 -24.87
C GLN A 179 3.56 -20.23 -24.10
N GLN A 180 3.10 -21.39 -23.62
CA GLN A 180 1.88 -21.51 -22.80
C GLN A 180 1.96 -20.68 -21.50
N ALA A 181 3.14 -20.63 -20.85
CA ALA A 181 3.33 -19.81 -19.67
C ALA A 181 3.26 -18.30 -20.00
N TYR A 182 3.84 -17.89 -21.14
CA TYR A 182 3.74 -16.51 -21.63
C TYR A 182 2.30 -16.12 -21.94
N ASP A 183 1.58 -16.93 -22.71
CA ASP A 183 0.18 -16.66 -23.11
C ASP A 183 -0.73 -16.56 -21.87
N ASN A 184 -0.50 -17.40 -20.85
CA ASN A 184 -1.22 -17.32 -19.57
C ASN A 184 -0.92 -16.01 -18.81
N LEU A 185 0.34 -15.57 -18.76
CA LEU A 185 0.72 -14.30 -18.12
C LEU A 185 0.16 -13.09 -18.88
N GLU A 186 0.18 -13.12 -20.22
CA GLU A 186 -0.37 -12.08 -21.10
C GLU A 186 -1.89 -11.93 -20.90
N ASN A 187 -2.61 -13.07 -20.83
CA ASN A 187 -4.03 -13.11 -20.53
C ASN A 187 -4.33 -12.57 -19.12
N GLN A 188 -3.60 -13.02 -18.09
CA GLN A 188 -3.76 -12.52 -16.71
C GLN A 188 -3.52 -11.01 -16.62
N ARG A 189 -2.47 -10.49 -17.26
CA ARG A 189 -2.16 -9.04 -17.30
C ARG A 189 -3.29 -8.26 -17.97
N THR A 190 -3.81 -8.77 -19.08
CA THR A 190 -4.89 -8.14 -19.86
C THR A 190 -6.20 -8.13 -19.08
N SER A 191 -6.58 -9.24 -18.45
CA SER A 191 -7.74 -9.29 -17.55
C SER A 191 -7.61 -8.31 -16.38
N ALA A 192 -6.47 -8.31 -15.68
CA ALA A 192 -6.22 -7.40 -14.55
C ALA A 192 -6.28 -5.92 -14.98
N PHE A 193 -5.74 -5.57 -16.15
CA PHE A 193 -5.84 -4.23 -16.71
C PHE A 193 -7.29 -3.82 -17.01
N ASN A 194 -8.06 -4.69 -17.66
CA ASN A 194 -9.46 -4.43 -18.00
C ASN A 194 -10.34 -4.29 -16.76
N THR A 195 -10.18 -5.15 -15.75
CA THR A 195 -10.85 -5.02 -14.44
C THR A 195 -10.48 -3.68 -13.78
N SER A 196 -9.20 -3.34 -13.72
CA SER A 196 -8.72 -2.08 -13.15
C SER A 196 -9.28 -0.84 -13.88
N GLN A 197 -9.50 -0.92 -15.19
CA GLN A 197 -10.14 0.14 -15.97
C GLN A 197 -11.64 0.25 -15.66
N ALA A 198 -12.36 -0.87 -15.58
CA ALA A 198 -13.77 -0.91 -15.21
C ALA A 198 -14.02 -0.38 -13.79
N ASP A 199 -13.18 -0.78 -12.82
CA ASP A 199 -13.27 -0.33 -11.43
C ASP A 199 -13.09 1.20 -11.33
N ARG A 200 -12.08 1.77 -12.01
CA ARG A 200 -11.89 3.23 -12.08
C ARG A 200 -13.12 3.93 -12.66
N GLN A 201 -13.69 3.42 -13.75
CA GLN A 201 -14.88 4.01 -14.38
C GLN A 201 -16.10 3.93 -13.45
N ASN A 202 -16.29 2.81 -12.77
CA ASN A 202 -17.38 2.60 -11.80
C ASN A 202 -17.25 3.55 -10.60
N THR A 203 -16.05 3.68 -10.02
CA THR A 203 -15.78 4.63 -8.93
C THR A 203 -16.03 6.08 -9.37
N PHE A 204 -15.58 6.46 -10.57
CA PHE A 204 -15.84 7.79 -11.13
C PHE A 204 -17.35 8.05 -11.28
N ASN A 205 -18.08 7.15 -11.95
CA ASN A 205 -19.51 7.26 -12.18
C ASN A 205 -20.31 7.35 -10.86
N GLN A 206 -19.94 6.57 -9.84
CA GLN A 206 -20.55 6.65 -8.51
C GLN A 206 -20.28 8.01 -7.85
N SER A 207 -19.03 8.51 -7.92
CA SER A 207 -18.68 9.81 -7.32
C SER A 207 -19.43 10.99 -7.98
N GLU A 208 -19.58 10.98 -9.31
CA GLU A 208 -20.36 11.98 -10.04
C GLU A 208 -21.84 11.90 -9.69
N LYS A 209 -22.40 10.68 -9.58
CA LYS A 209 -23.79 10.50 -9.12
C LYS A 209 -23.99 11.05 -7.71
N SER A 210 -23.12 10.72 -6.75
CA SER A 210 -23.22 11.24 -5.38
C SER A 210 -23.15 12.77 -5.34
N ARG A 211 -22.25 13.40 -6.11
CA ARG A 211 -22.17 14.87 -6.22
C ARG A 211 -23.47 15.48 -6.79
N SER A 212 -24.03 14.87 -7.83
CA SER A 212 -25.28 15.31 -8.47
C SER A 212 -26.49 15.16 -7.53
N ASP A 213 -26.59 14.03 -6.82
CA ASP A 213 -27.66 13.76 -5.86
C ASP A 213 -27.59 14.75 -4.67
N THR A 214 -26.40 15.00 -4.12
CA THR A 214 -26.19 16.01 -3.05
C THR A 214 -26.57 17.41 -3.51
N TYR A 215 -26.10 17.85 -4.68
CA TYR A 215 -26.45 19.16 -5.24
C TYR A 215 -27.97 19.31 -5.42
N THR A 216 -28.64 18.25 -5.86
CA THR A 216 -30.09 18.23 -6.06
C THR A 216 -30.83 18.34 -4.72
N GLN A 217 -30.44 17.56 -3.71
CA GLN A 217 -31.01 17.63 -2.35
C GLN A 217 -30.84 19.02 -1.73
N ASP A 218 -29.62 19.58 -1.79
CA ASP A 218 -29.33 20.93 -1.31
C ASP A 218 -30.14 22.01 -2.03
N LYS A 219 -30.35 21.86 -3.35
CA LYS A 219 -31.20 22.78 -4.11
C LYS A 219 -32.65 22.67 -3.65
N THR A 220 -33.22 21.47 -3.58
CA THR A 220 -34.60 21.25 -3.13
C THR A 220 -34.82 21.80 -1.72
N LYS A 221 -33.85 21.61 -0.81
CA LYS A 221 -33.92 22.17 0.54
C LYS A 221 -33.91 23.70 0.53
N ARG A 222 -32.97 24.34 -0.18
CA ARG A 222 -32.95 25.81 -0.31
C ARG A 222 -34.23 26.38 -0.93
N ASP A 223 -34.77 25.73 -1.96
CA ASP A 223 -36.01 26.15 -2.61
C ASP A 223 -37.21 26.06 -1.63
N ALA A 224 -37.26 25.01 -0.80
CA ALA A 224 -38.29 24.81 0.22
C ALA A 224 -38.15 25.81 1.38
N ASP A 225 -36.94 25.98 1.93
CA ASP A 225 -36.63 26.93 3.00
C ASP A 225 -36.97 28.37 2.55
N TRP A 226 -36.57 28.77 1.33
CA TRP A 226 -36.93 30.07 0.73
C TRP A 226 -38.46 30.25 0.61
N THR A 227 -39.18 29.21 0.21
CA THR A 227 -40.64 29.25 0.08
C THR A 227 -41.34 29.41 1.44
N ALA A 228 -40.84 28.70 2.46
CA ALA A 228 -41.34 28.80 3.83
C ALA A 228 -41.02 30.16 4.47
N ASP A 229 -39.80 30.67 4.29
CA ASP A 229 -39.38 31.99 4.76
C ASP A 229 -40.20 33.11 4.11
N LYS A 230 -40.37 33.06 2.78
CA LYS A 230 -41.22 34.01 2.06
C LYS A 230 -42.64 34.01 2.61
N LYS A 231 -43.25 32.83 2.80
CA LYS A 231 -44.60 32.73 3.36
C LYS A 231 -44.69 33.31 4.78
N ARG A 232 -43.71 33.02 5.65
CA ARG A 232 -43.68 33.57 7.01
C ARG A 232 -43.64 35.10 6.98
N ILE A 233 -42.78 35.68 6.15
CA ILE A 233 -42.67 37.14 6.00
C ILE A 233 -43.97 37.76 5.46
N ASP A 234 -44.59 37.13 4.45
CA ASP A 234 -45.88 37.58 3.89
C ASP A 234 -47.01 37.51 4.95
N ASP A 235 -47.05 36.46 5.79
CA ASP A 235 -48.02 36.30 6.88
C ASP A 235 -47.79 37.30 8.03
N GLU A 236 -46.54 37.52 8.44
CA GLU A 236 -46.13 38.50 9.46
C GLU A 236 -46.50 39.91 9.03
N TRP A 237 -46.13 40.31 7.80
CA TRP A 237 -46.49 41.60 7.21
C TRP A 237 -48.01 41.80 7.17
N THR A 238 -48.77 40.79 6.76
CA THR A 238 -50.24 40.85 6.70
C THR A 238 -50.85 41.04 8.09
N THR A 239 -50.31 40.35 9.09
CA THR A 239 -50.76 40.43 10.49
C THR A 239 -50.46 41.80 11.10
N ASP A 240 -49.23 42.30 10.95
CA ASP A 240 -48.85 43.61 11.47
C ASP A 240 -49.59 44.75 10.77
N LYS A 241 -49.81 44.66 9.46
CA LYS A 241 -50.64 45.62 8.74
C LYS A 241 -52.06 45.68 9.32
N ALA A 242 -52.70 44.53 9.52
CA ALA A 242 -54.05 44.46 10.08
C ALA A 242 -54.11 45.04 11.51
N ARG A 243 -53.10 44.78 12.34
CA ARG A 243 -52.96 45.35 13.69
C ARG A 243 -52.82 46.88 13.64
N ILE A 244 -51.93 47.40 12.80
CA ILE A 244 -51.69 48.85 12.65
C ILE A 244 -52.96 49.55 12.13
N ASP A 245 -53.65 48.97 11.14
CA ASP A 245 -54.91 49.51 10.61
C ASP A 245 -55.99 49.57 11.70
N GLY A 246 -56.11 48.51 12.54
CA GLY A 246 -57.05 48.47 13.65
C GLY A 246 -56.72 49.46 14.79
N GLU A 247 -55.45 49.60 15.15
CA GLU A 247 -54.99 50.61 16.11
C GLU A 247 -55.27 52.03 15.60
N TRP A 248 -55.05 52.29 14.31
CA TRP A 248 -55.32 53.57 13.68
C TRP A 248 -56.81 53.89 13.66
N GLN A 249 -57.67 52.94 13.26
CA GLN A 249 -59.12 53.09 13.31
C GLN A 249 -59.62 53.38 14.73
N THR A 250 -59.09 52.68 15.73
CA THR A 250 -59.43 52.90 17.16
C THR A 250 -59.06 54.31 17.60
N LYS A 251 -57.81 54.74 17.34
CA LYS A 251 -57.32 56.09 17.65
C LYS A 251 -58.15 57.17 16.94
N LYS A 252 -58.49 56.97 15.67
CA LYS A 252 -59.34 57.89 14.90
C LYS A 252 -60.74 58.00 15.52
N ALA A 253 -61.39 56.88 15.86
CA ALA A 253 -62.71 56.89 16.48
C ALA A 253 -62.70 57.60 17.86
N THR A 254 -61.66 57.40 18.67
CA THR A 254 -61.48 58.14 19.93
C THR A 254 -61.32 59.64 19.70
N LEU A 255 -60.55 60.04 18.69
CA LEU A 255 -60.37 61.45 18.33
C LEU A 255 -61.68 62.07 17.81
N ASP A 256 -62.38 61.40 16.88
CA ASP A 256 -63.68 61.84 16.35
C ASP A 256 -64.70 62.02 17.50
N SER A 257 -64.75 61.08 18.45
CA SER A 257 -65.62 61.16 19.64
C SER A 257 -65.23 62.32 20.57
N THR A 258 -63.94 62.58 20.76
CA THR A 258 -63.44 63.72 21.55
C THR A 258 -63.80 65.05 20.90
N ILE A 259 -63.67 65.15 19.58
CA ILE A 259 -64.08 66.33 18.79
C ILE A 259 -65.59 66.57 18.93
N ALA A 260 -66.40 65.52 18.86
CA ALA A 260 -67.85 65.63 19.03
C ALA A 260 -68.27 66.11 20.43
N ASP A 261 -67.65 65.59 21.50
CA ASP A 261 -67.90 66.03 22.88
C ASP A 261 -67.47 67.49 23.12
N LEU A 262 -66.29 67.89 22.61
CA LEU A 262 -65.84 69.28 22.66
C LEU A 262 -66.78 70.22 21.89
N GLY A 263 -67.24 69.80 20.71
CA GLY A 263 -68.23 70.55 19.92
C GLY A 263 -69.55 70.73 20.66
N LYS A 264 -70.03 69.69 21.34
CA LYS A 264 -71.23 69.77 22.18
C LYS A 264 -71.04 70.72 23.36
N LYS A 265 -69.94 70.60 24.11
CA LYS A 265 -69.63 71.49 25.24
C LYS A 265 -69.54 72.96 24.81
N LEU A 266 -68.96 73.23 23.64
CA LEU A 266 -68.93 74.57 23.06
C LEU A 266 -70.34 75.10 22.74
N SER A 267 -71.21 74.26 22.17
CA SER A 267 -72.62 74.60 21.90
C SER A 267 -73.42 74.89 23.18
N ASP A 268 -73.21 74.09 24.24
CA ASP A 268 -73.87 74.27 25.54
C ASP A 268 -73.40 75.60 26.20
N ILE A 269 -72.11 75.94 26.07
CA ILE A 269 -71.54 77.23 26.51
C ILE A 269 -72.14 78.39 25.71
N GLN A 270 -72.21 78.27 24.37
CA GLN A 270 -72.79 79.31 23.49
C GLN A 270 -74.27 79.57 23.84
N THR A 271 -75.03 78.51 24.11
CA THR A 271 -76.43 78.62 24.55
C THR A 271 -76.55 79.30 25.91
N SER A 272 -75.70 78.91 26.87
CA SER A 272 -75.67 79.52 28.21
C SER A 272 -75.28 81.00 28.18
N LEU A 273 -74.32 81.37 27.32
CA LEU A 273 -73.90 82.76 27.11
C LEU A 273 -75.02 83.59 26.45
N THR A 274 -75.73 83.01 25.48
CA THR A 274 -76.87 83.65 24.81
C THR A 274 -78.00 83.94 25.79
N ASP A 275 -78.36 82.97 26.65
CA ASP A 275 -79.38 83.15 27.70
C ASP A 275 -78.96 84.16 28.77
N LEU A 276 -77.67 84.16 29.16
CA LEU A 276 -77.13 85.16 30.09
C LEU A 276 -77.25 86.58 29.51
N SER A 277 -76.82 86.76 28.25
CA SER A 277 -76.83 88.04 27.53
C SER A 277 -78.25 88.55 27.27
N ASN A 278 -79.12 87.70 26.74
CA ASN A 278 -80.40 88.13 26.16
C ASN A 278 -81.58 88.00 27.12
N THR A 279 -81.49 87.13 28.14
CA THR A 279 -82.59 86.89 29.10
C THR A 279 -82.24 87.40 30.49
N LYS A 280 -81.15 86.89 31.08
CA LYS A 280 -80.88 87.07 32.53
C LYS A 280 -80.36 88.47 32.87
N LEU A 281 -79.39 88.99 32.14
CA LEU A 281 -78.87 90.34 32.37
C LEU A 281 -79.96 91.42 32.18
N PRO A 282 -80.78 91.42 31.11
CA PRO A 282 -81.90 92.34 30.97
C PRO A 282 -82.95 92.22 32.10
N ALA A 283 -83.26 91.00 32.54
CA ALA A 283 -84.17 90.79 33.66
C ALA A 283 -83.60 91.35 34.98
N MET A 284 -82.30 91.15 35.25
CA MET A 284 -81.63 91.74 36.41
C MET A 284 -81.60 93.27 36.37
N ASN A 285 -81.31 93.87 35.20
CA ASN A 285 -81.36 95.33 35.03
C ASN A 285 -82.78 95.86 35.32
N LYS A 286 -83.82 95.21 34.80
CA LYS A 286 -85.21 95.58 35.11
C LYS A 286 -85.52 95.47 36.61
N TYR A 287 -85.07 94.41 37.29
CA TYR A 287 -85.21 94.29 38.74
C TYR A 287 -84.47 95.41 39.48
N ALA A 288 -83.27 95.79 39.05
CA ALA A 288 -82.52 96.90 39.62
C ALA A 288 -83.24 98.24 39.42
N ASP A 289 -83.79 98.50 38.23
CA ASP A 289 -84.60 99.69 37.94
C ASP A 289 -85.86 99.75 38.82
N ASP A 290 -86.56 98.62 38.99
CA ASP A 290 -87.78 98.54 39.81
C ASP A 290 -87.47 98.66 41.32
N VAL A 291 -86.32 98.16 41.79
CA VAL A 291 -85.81 98.43 43.15
C VAL A 291 -85.44 99.90 43.31
N GLN A 292 -84.76 100.51 42.33
CA GLN A 292 -84.38 101.93 42.38
C GLN A 292 -85.62 102.84 42.42
N LYS A 293 -86.68 102.52 41.67
CA LYS A 293 -87.99 103.19 41.78
C LYS A 293 -88.58 103.04 43.18
N LYS A 294 -88.63 101.81 43.73
CA LYS A 294 -89.14 101.55 45.09
C LYS A 294 -88.35 102.27 46.18
N VAL A 295 -87.02 102.34 46.08
CA VAL A 295 -86.16 103.09 47.02
C VAL A 295 -86.40 104.60 46.89
N THR A 296 -86.63 105.10 45.67
CA THR A 296 -86.98 106.51 45.44
C THR A 296 -88.35 106.83 46.05
N GLN A 297 -89.34 105.94 45.88
CA GLN A 297 -90.66 106.06 46.50
C GLN A 297 -90.57 106.00 48.03
N LEU A 298 -89.89 105.00 48.60
CA LEU A 298 -89.67 104.87 50.05
C LEU A 298 -88.98 106.08 50.66
N LYS A 299 -88.06 106.75 49.95
CA LYS A 299 -87.47 108.01 50.41
C LYS A 299 -88.49 109.16 50.42
N ALA A 300 -89.38 109.22 49.43
CA ALA A 300 -90.46 110.20 49.42
C ALA A 300 -91.48 109.92 50.54
N ASP A 301 -91.90 108.66 50.70
CA ASP A 301 -92.84 108.22 51.73
C ASP A 301 -92.26 108.45 53.14
N PHE A 302 -91.00 108.10 53.38
CA PHE A 302 -90.33 108.30 54.67
C PHE A 302 -90.22 109.79 55.03
N ASN A 303 -89.92 110.65 54.06
CA ASN A 303 -89.91 112.11 54.25
C ASN A 303 -91.31 112.69 54.55
N ALA A 304 -92.39 111.92 54.32
CA ALA A 304 -93.76 112.29 54.65
C ALA A 304 -94.27 111.71 55.98
N ILE A 305 -93.46 110.91 56.71
CA ILE A 305 -93.83 110.37 58.03
C ILE A 305 -93.55 111.38 59.14
N ASP A 306 -94.57 111.69 59.93
CA ASP A 306 -94.43 112.42 61.20
C ASP A 306 -94.13 111.43 62.34
N PHE A 307 -92.87 111.43 62.80
CA PHE A 307 -92.38 110.54 63.86
C PHE A 307 -92.70 110.99 65.29
N SER A 308 -93.48 112.06 65.49
CA SER A 308 -93.76 112.63 66.83
C SER A 308 -94.63 111.76 67.76
N SER A 309 -95.06 110.57 67.33
CA SER A 309 -96.15 109.80 67.99
C SER A 309 -95.84 108.35 68.40
N TYR A 310 -94.66 107.77 68.11
CA TYR A 310 -94.44 106.31 68.28
C TYR A 310 -93.14 105.88 68.98
N ALA A 311 -93.20 105.71 70.32
CA ALA A 311 -92.37 104.74 71.07
C ALA A 311 -92.92 104.48 72.50
N LYS A 312 -93.13 103.21 72.88
CA LYS A 312 -93.26 102.73 74.27
C LYS A 312 -92.62 101.35 74.42
N VAL A 313 -92.05 101.07 75.60
CA VAL A 313 -91.17 99.92 75.88
C VAL A 313 -91.94 98.82 76.61
N ALA A 314 -92.18 97.65 75.98
CA ALA A 314 -92.97 96.58 76.60
C ALA A 314 -92.58 95.10 76.27
N ASP A 315 -91.92 94.79 75.15
CA ASP A 315 -91.82 93.40 74.66
C ASP A 315 -90.39 92.81 74.63
N VAL A 316 -89.92 92.23 75.75
CA VAL A 316 -88.73 91.34 75.77
C VAL A 316 -88.80 90.30 76.90
N TYR A 317 -88.49 89.04 76.56
CA TYR A 317 -88.57 87.86 77.44
C TYR A 317 -87.32 87.66 78.32
N THR A 318 -87.40 86.78 79.34
CA THR A 318 -86.42 86.74 80.45
C THR A 318 -85.62 85.43 80.56
N ARG A 319 -84.48 85.52 81.25
CA ARG A 319 -83.46 84.46 81.37
C ARG A 319 -83.99 83.11 81.89
N GLN A 320 -85.05 83.13 82.69
CA GLN A 320 -85.62 81.92 83.32
C GLN A 320 -86.28 80.97 82.30
N GLU A 321 -86.69 81.48 81.13
CA GLU A 321 -87.29 80.70 80.03
C GLU A 321 -86.23 79.96 79.19
N VAL A 322 -84.95 80.29 79.35
CA VAL A 322 -83.82 79.64 78.68
C VAL A 322 -83.37 78.39 79.43
N ASP A 323 -83.28 78.46 80.76
CA ASP A 323 -82.70 77.39 81.59
C ASP A 323 -83.55 76.09 81.56
N GLN A 324 -84.88 76.19 81.38
CA GLN A 324 -85.74 75.01 81.25
C GLN A 324 -85.51 74.20 79.96
N LYS A 325 -84.94 74.80 78.91
CA LYS A 325 -84.72 74.10 77.62
C LYS A 325 -83.41 73.31 77.56
N VAL A 326 -82.52 73.49 78.54
CA VAL A 326 -81.22 72.79 78.62
C VAL A 326 -81.31 71.46 79.39
N ALA A 327 -82.32 71.29 80.26
CA ALA A 327 -82.49 70.10 81.10
C ALA A 327 -82.89 68.82 80.33
N SER A 328 -83.21 68.90 79.04
CA SER A 328 -83.75 67.79 78.23
C SER A 328 -82.69 67.01 77.43
N ALA A 329 -81.40 67.34 77.54
CA ALA A 329 -80.33 66.75 76.75
C ALA A 329 -79.72 65.47 77.37
N GLY A 330 -80.42 64.34 77.25
CA GLY A 330 -80.04 63.07 77.88
C GLY A 330 -79.31 62.03 77.01
N LYS A 331 -78.02 61.79 77.33
CA LYS A 331 -77.23 60.55 77.17
C LYS A 331 -76.70 60.11 75.78
N VAL A 332 -75.57 59.41 75.85
CA VAL A 332 -74.71 58.80 74.79
C VAL A 332 -73.94 57.65 75.47
N LYS A 333 -73.40 56.58 74.86
CA LYS A 333 -73.13 56.19 73.44
C LYS A 333 -73.50 54.70 73.21
N THR A 334 -73.34 54.20 71.98
CA THR A 334 -73.08 52.79 71.64
C THR A 334 -71.65 52.62 71.08
N VAL A 335 -71.16 51.38 71.00
CA VAL A 335 -69.98 51.00 70.18
C VAL A 335 -70.41 49.85 69.28
N ASP A 336 -70.17 49.97 67.98
CA ASP A 336 -70.57 49.03 66.91
C ASP A 336 -72.01 48.50 67.02
N GLY A 337 -72.93 49.38 67.47
CA GLY A 337 -74.37 49.12 67.52
C GLY A 337 -74.87 48.24 68.66
N GLN A 338 -74.00 47.66 69.51
CA GLN A 338 -74.44 46.88 70.67
C GLN A 338 -74.41 47.70 71.97
N GLN A 339 -75.40 47.47 72.83
CA GLN A 339 -75.39 47.95 74.22
C GLN A 339 -74.71 46.92 75.12
N PRO A 340 -74.02 47.34 76.20
CA PRO A 340 -73.47 46.42 77.20
C PRO A 340 -74.56 45.57 77.85
N ASP A 341 -74.21 44.37 78.29
CA ASP A 341 -75.08 43.56 79.16
C ASP A 341 -75.23 44.17 80.57
N ALA A 342 -76.06 43.57 81.41
CA ALA A 342 -76.33 44.06 82.77
C ALA A 342 -75.09 44.09 83.70
N ASN A 343 -73.98 43.45 83.30
CA ASN A 343 -72.70 43.44 84.00
C ASN A 343 -71.65 44.34 83.33
N GLY A 344 -72.01 45.07 82.27
CA GLY A 344 -71.13 45.98 81.53
C GLY A 344 -70.27 45.32 80.45
N ASN A 345 -70.50 44.04 80.11
CA ASN A 345 -69.68 43.33 79.12
C ASN A 345 -70.17 43.54 77.69
N ILE A 346 -69.25 43.43 76.73
CA ILE A 346 -69.50 43.43 75.28
C ILE A 346 -68.78 42.21 74.69
N TYR A 347 -69.49 41.37 73.94
CA TYR A 347 -68.93 40.12 73.36
C TYR A 347 -68.67 40.27 71.87
N SER A 348 -67.46 39.91 71.42
CA SER A 348 -67.10 39.83 70.00
C SER A 348 -67.38 38.43 69.44
N THR A 349 -67.96 38.34 68.23
CA THR A 349 -68.22 37.09 67.52
C THR A 349 -67.16 36.84 66.45
N ASN A 350 -66.53 35.66 66.49
CA ASN A 350 -65.57 35.18 65.47
C ASN A 350 -66.15 33.96 64.72
N LEU A 351 -65.73 33.78 63.46
CA LEU A 351 -66.06 32.60 62.65
C LEU A 351 -65.09 31.44 62.94
N VAL A 352 -65.60 30.22 63.02
CA VAL A 352 -64.81 28.99 63.19
C VAL A 352 -65.42 27.84 62.35
N SER A 353 -64.64 26.79 62.06
CA SER A 353 -65.09 25.69 61.19
C SER A 353 -64.71 24.31 61.75
N ASN A 354 -65.61 23.35 61.58
CA ASN A 354 -65.42 21.94 61.93
C ASN A 354 -65.02 21.04 60.73
N GLY A 355 -64.73 21.64 59.57
CA GLY A 355 -64.28 20.92 58.37
C GLY A 355 -63.57 21.82 57.36
N TYR A 356 -62.59 21.28 56.65
CA TYR A 356 -61.78 22.01 55.67
C TYR A 356 -61.60 21.17 54.41
N ASP A 357 -61.99 21.70 53.26
CA ASP A 357 -61.70 21.08 51.96
C ASP A 357 -60.30 21.50 51.50
N ILE A 358 -59.40 20.53 51.47
CA ILE A 358 -58.01 20.72 51.06
C ILE A 358 -57.92 21.16 49.59
N VAL A 359 -58.75 20.60 48.71
CA VAL A 359 -58.71 20.86 47.26
C VAL A 359 -59.32 22.22 46.92
N ALA A 360 -60.46 22.55 47.54
CA ALA A 360 -61.12 23.84 47.34
C ALA A 360 -60.46 24.99 48.13
N ASN A 361 -59.60 24.68 49.12
CA ASN A 361 -58.91 25.64 49.98
C ASN A 361 -59.89 26.54 50.77
N THR A 362 -60.99 25.92 51.23
CA THR A 362 -62.14 26.57 51.88
C THR A 362 -62.68 25.73 53.05
N ALA A 363 -63.30 26.40 54.02
CA ALA A 363 -64.03 25.76 55.11
C ALA A 363 -65.36 25.19 54.59
N THR A 364 -65.64 23.92 54.90
CA THR A 364 -66.87 23.23 54.43
C THR A 364 -68.04 23.29 55.41
N ASN A 365 -67.77 23.55 56.71
CA ASN A 365 -68.80 23.71 57.75
C ASN A 365 -68.40 24.86 58.69
N ALA A 366 -68.58 26.11 58.24
CA ALA A 366 -68.26 27.31 59.02
C ALA A 366 -69.49 27.80 59.81
N GLU A 367 -69.34 27.97 61.12
CA GLU A 367 -70.39 28.46 62.03
C GLU A 367 -69.86 29.61 62.92
N SER A 368 -70.75 30.55 63.27
CA SER A 368 -70.47 31.58 64.26
C SER A 368 -70.78 31.05 65.66
N THR A 369 -69.77 30.60 66.40
CA THR A 369 -69.95 30.15 67.79
C THR A 369 -69.36 31.15 68.79
N LYS A 370 -70.08 31.38 69.89
CA LYS A 370 -69.59 32.16 71.03
C LYS A 370 -68.74 31.21 71.89
N SER A 371 -67.41 31.37 71.87
CA SER A 371 -66.48 30.46 72.54
C SER A 371 -65.59 31.18 73.55
N ASN A 372 -65.54 30.61 74.77
CA ASN A 372 -64.52 30.90 75.79
C ASN A 372 -63.53 29.72 75.93
N GLY A 373 -63.50 28.79 74.95
CA GLY A 373 -62.74 27.53 75.01
C GLY A 373 -61.43 27.58 74.22
N ALA A 374 -60.30 27.27 74.87
CA ALA A 374 -58.94 27.50 74.38
C ALA A 374 -58.39 26.51 73.31
N TRP A 375 -59.25 25.78 72.59
CA TRP A 375 -58.83 24.69 71.67
C TRP A 375 -59.52 24.74 70.29
N LEU A 376 -59.77 25.95 69.76
CA LEU A 376 -60.30 26.13 68.40
C LEU A 376 -59.27 26.86 67.53
N THR A 377 -58.69 26.16 66.55
CA THR A 377 -57.83 26.78 65.53
C THR A 377 -58.67 27.49 64.48
N GLY A 378 -58.42 28.78 64.27
CA GLY A 378 -59.07 29.56 63.21
C GLY A 378 -58.74 29.04 61.81
N ILE A 379 -59.63 29.33 60.85
CA ILE A 379 -59.55 28.86 59.45
C ILE A 379 -58.20 29.23 58.80
N ASP A 380 -57.65 30.40 59.14
CA ASP A 380 -56.35 30.89 58.65
C ASP A 380 -55.15 30.02 59.04
N ALA A 381 -55.23 29.27 60.15
CA ALA A 381 -54.16 28.40 60.63
C ALA A 381 -54.05 27.08 59.84
N LEU A 382 -55.14 26.66 59.17
CA LEU A 382 -55.18 25.42 58.38
C LEU A 382 -54.75 25.64 56.91
N LYS A 383 -54.91 26.87 56.41
CA LYS A 383 -54.57 27.25 55.03
C LYS A 383 -53.13 26.89 54.60
N PRO A 384 -52.07 27.16 55.39
CA PRO A 384 -50.70 26.81 55.02
C PRO A 384 -50.46 25.31 54.83
N PHE A 385 -51.21 24.46 55.56
CA PHE A 385 -51.13 23.01 55.44
C PHE A 385 -51.86 22.51 54.19
N ALA A 386 -53.03 23.07 53.86
CA ALA A 386 -53.74 22.76 52.62
C ALA A 386 -52.91 23.17 51.38
N ASP A 387 -52.29 24.35 51.41
CA ASP A 387 -51.39 24.82 50.35
C ASP A 387 -50.18 23.89 50.16
N ALA A 388 -49.61 23.35 51.25
CA ALA A 388 -48.51 22.39 51.20
C ALA A 388 -48.94 21.01 50.64
N ILE A 389 -50.14 20.52 50.99
CA ILE A 389 -50.66 19.24 50.48
C ILE A 389 -50.96 19.33 48.98
N ASN A 390 -51.57 20.42 48.51
CA ASN A 390 -51.82 20.64 47.08
C ASN A 390 -50.53 20.78 46.26
N GLN A 391 -49.45 21.32 46.84
CA GLN A 391 -48.13 21.32 46.21
C GLN A 391 -47.58 19.89 46.01
N LEU A 392 -47.77 18.99 46.99
CA LEU A 392 -47.34 17.59 46.90
C LEU A 392 -48.16 16.76 45.89
N GLN A 393 -49.44 17.06 45.72
CA GLN A 393 -50.32 16.35 44.77
C GLN A 393 -50.21 16.86 43.32
N GLY A 394 -49.37 17.85 43.03
CA GLY A 394 -49.21 18.41 41.69
C GLY A 394 -50.42 19.21 41.19
N THR A 395 -51.30 19.63 42.10
CA THR A 395 -52.46 20.51 41.85
C THR A 395 -52.19 21.97 42.25
N GLY A 396 -51.11 22.23 42.99
CA GLY A 396 -50.67 23.57 43.39
C GLY A 396 -50.05 24.41 42.26
N PRO A 397 -49.59 25.65 42.57
CA PRO A 397 -49.19 26.66 41.59
C PRO A 397 -47.98 26.30 40.71
N ASN A 398 -47.30 25.19 40.98
CA ASN A 398 -46.18 24.70 40.18
C ASN A 398 -46.62 23.84 38.98
N ARG A 399 -47.91 23.49 38.86
CA ARG A 399 -48.47 22.94 37.62
C ARG A 399 -48.93 24.09 36.74
N VAL A 400 -48.23 24.30 35.63
CA VAL A 400 -48.35 25.50 34.79
C VAL A 400 -48.82 25.14 33.38
N GLY A 401 -49.73 25.97 32.86
CA GLY A 401 -50.23 25.89 31.49
C GLY A 401 -49.19 26.40 30.49
N THR A 402 -49.61 27.28 29.56
CA THR A 402 -48.67 27.98 28.67
C THR A 402 -47.81 28.96 29.47
N VAL A 403 -46.50 28.76 29.47
CA VAL A 403 -45.55 29.55 30.28
C VAL A 403 -44.23 29.79 29.53
N ASP A 404 -43.51 30.83 29.94
CA ASP A 404 -42.12 31.06 29.54
C ASP A 404 -41.18 30.46 30.60
N LEU A 405 -40.32 29.52 30.22
CA LEU A 405 -39.38 28.89 31.17
C LEU A 405 -38.36 29.87 31.76
N ASN A 406 -38.15 31.04 31.14
CA ASN A 406 -37.29 32.08 31.71
C ASN A 406 -37.88 32.71 32.98
N VAL A 407 -39.22 32.78 33.13
CA VAL A 407 -39.84 33.30 34.36
C VAL A 407 -39.86 32.27 35.49
N LEU A 408 -39.71 30.97 35.18
CA LEU A 408 -39.67 29.87 36.14
C LEU A 408 -38.28 29.70 36.74
N GLN A 409 -37.81 30.68 37.51
CA GLN A 409 -36.45 30.66 38.09
C GLN A 409 -36.33 29.79 39.35
N GLY A 410 -37.43 29.28 39.91
CA GLY A 410 -37.45 28.58 41.19
C GLY A 410 -37.23 29.51 42.39
N ILE A 411 -37.50 29.00 43.59
CA ILE A 411 -37.37 29.76 44.84
C ILE A 411 -35.90 29.76 45.30
N THR A 412 -35.36 30.94 45.64
CA THR A 412 -34.00 31.10 46.16
C THR A 412 -33.69 30.16 47.33
N LYS A 413 -32.50 29.53 47.29
CA LYS A 413 -32.02 28.52 48.25
C LYS A 413 -32.89 27.24 48.29
N LYS A 414 -33.61 26.92 47.22
CA LYS A 414 -34.43 25.70 47.10
C LYS A 414 -34.33 25.06 45.72
N VAL A 415 -34.69 23.78 45.68
CA VAL A 415 -35.08 23.09 44.44
C VAL A 415 -36.58 23.32 44.24
N THR A 416 -36.99 23.72 43.04
CA THR A 416 -38.41 23.89 42.69
C THR A 416 -38.70 23.08 41.43
N THR A 417 -39.74 22.24 41.48
CA THR A 417 -40.17 21.41 40.35
C THR A 417 -41.48 21.93 39.80
N TYR A 418 -41.55 22.16 38.49
CA TYR A 418 -42.73 22.58 37.77
C TYR A 418 -43.18 21.50 36.78
N ILE A 419 -44.49 21.30 36.67
CA ILE A 419 -45.12 20.42 35.68
C ILE A 419 -45.71 21.32 34.59
N CYS A 420 -45.05 21.38 33.43
CA CYS A 420 -45.40 22.28 32.34
C CYS A 420 -46.27 21.52 31.32
N THR A 421 -47.58 21.80 31.29
CA THR A 421 -48.55 20.93 30.59
C THR A 421 -48.95 21.39 29.19
N SER A 422 -48.54 22.58 28.75
CA SER A 422 -48.85 23.12 27.42
C SER A 422 -47.79 22.77 26.36
N SER A 423 -48.22 22.56 25.11
CA SER A 423 -47.34 22.47 23.93
C SER A 423 -46.73 23.83 23.52
N ASP A 424 -47.23 24.93 24.09
CA ASP A 424 -46.93 26.29 23.61
C ASP A 424 -45.90 27.00 24.50
N ASN A 425 -45.19 26.24 25.36
CA ASN A 425 -44.23 26.78 26.32
C ASN A 425 -43.01 27.39 25.63
N LYS A 426 -42.73 28.64 25.99
CA LYS A 426 -41.64 29.45 25.43
C LYS A 426 -40.33 29.21 26.17
N ASN A 427 -39.20 29.38 25.45
CA ASN A 427 -37.85 29.16 25.96
C ASN A 427 -37.61 27.74 26.53
N THR A 428 -38.39 26.76 26.07
CA THR A 428 -38.08 25.33 26.15
C THR A 428 -36.82 24.98 25.34
N PRO A 429 -36.18 23.82 25.60
CA PRO A 429 -35.08 23.37 24.75
C PRO A 429 -35.52 23.33 23.27
N PRO A 430 -34.73 23.90 22.36
CA PRO A 430 -35.16 24.07 20.97
C PRO A 430 -35.28 22.74 20.22
N PHE A 431 -34.48 21.74 20.60
CA PHE A 431 -34.38 20.42 19.98
C PHE A 431 -35.52 19.44 20.33
N PHE A 432 -36.29 19.67 21.40
CA PHE A 432 -37.50 18.87 21.68
C PHE A 432 -38.71 19.42 20.93
N VAL A 433 -39.43 18.57 20.18
CA VAL A 433 -40.65 18.98 19.46
C VAL A 433 -41.80 19.22 20.43
N ASP A 434 -42.02 18.31 21.38
CA ASP A 434 -43.00 18.51 22.46
C ASP A 434 -42.43 19.48 23.50
N LYS A 435 -43.17 20.54 23.80
CA LYS A 435 -42.79 21.57 24.79
C LYS A 435 -43.41 21.33 26.17
N ARG A 436 -44.05 20.16 26.36
CA ARG A 436 -44.51 19.66 27.66
C ARG A 436 -43.40 18.89 28.36
N GLY A 437 -43.34 19.00 29.68
CA GLY A 437 -42.24 18.41 30.44
C GLY A 437 -42.27 18.76 31.92
N ILE A 438 -41.27 18.25 32.62
CA ILE A 438 -40.96 18.61 34.00
C ILE A 438 -39.73 19.51 33.98
N LEU A 439 -39.86 20.70 34.57
CA LEU A 439 -38.75 21.62 34.78
C LEU A 439 -38.30 21.54 36.25
N ILE A 440 -37.03 21.25 36.49
CA ILE A 440 -36.42 21.28 37.81
C ILE A 440 -35.47 22.49 37.87
N CYS A 441 -35.75 23.41 38.77
CA CYS A 441 -34.99 24.63 39.00
C CYS A 441 -34.18 24.51 40.29
N PHE A 442 -32.86 24.55 40.16
CA PHE A 442 -31.91 24.68 41.27
C PHE A 442 -31.53 26.16 41.35
N ASN A 443 -32.12 26.90 42.30
CA ASN A 443 -31.83 28.32 42.50
C ASN A 443 -31.02 28.47 43.79
N TYR A 444 -29.70 28.64 43.65
CA TYR A 444 -28.78 28.55 44.78
C TYR A 444 -28.91 29.75 45.73
N ASP A 445 -28.82 30.96 45.18
CA ASP A 445 -28.75 32.21 45.95
C ASP A 445 -29.56 33.37 45.34
N GLY A 446 -30.30 33.12 44.25
CA GLY A 446 -31.00 34.15 43.46
C GLY A 446 -30.17 34.71 42.31
N ASN A 447 -28.85 34.47 42.29
CA ASN A 447 -27.95 34.79 41.19
C ASN A 447 -27.69 33.56 40.31
N ALA A 448 -27.09 32.51 40.89
CA ALA A 448 -26.72 31.27 40.19
C ALA A 448 -27.89 30.28 40.10
N LYS A 449 -28.25 29.89 38.88
CA LYS A 449 -29.43 29.07 38.58
C LYS A 449 -29.09 27.96 37.58
N THR A 450 -29.56 26.75 37.87
CA THR A 450 -29.59 25.64 36.90
C THR A 450 -31.04 25.25 36.64
N GLN A 451 -31.39 25.08 35.38
CA GLN A 451 -32.63 24.42 34.97
C GLN A 451 -32.31 23.09 34.31
N VAL A 452 -33.04 22.05 34.70
CA VAL A 452 -33.06 20.73 34.06
C VAL A 452 -34.46 20.50 33.49
N TRP A 453 -34.55 20.13 32.22
CA TRP A 453 -35.80 19.86 31.51
C TRP A 453 -35.88 18.39 31.15
N ILE A 454 -36.94 17.73 31.64
CA ILE A 454 -37.27 16.34 31.34
C ILE A 454 -38.49 16.37 30.40
N PRO A 455 -38.35 16.03 29.11
CA PRO A 455 -39.46 16.09 28.16
C PRO A 455 -40.50 15.00 28.45
N VAL A 456 -41.74 15.26 28.03
CA VAL A 456 -42.82 14.26 27.98
C VAL A 456 -43.12 13.95 26.52
N GLY A 457 -43.33 12.67 26.17
CA GLY A 457 -43.94 12.30 24.88
C GLY A 457 -43.10 11.53 23.86
N GLY A 458 -41.90 11.04 24.19
CA GLY A 458 -41.07 10.25 23.26
C GLY A 458 -40.52 8.93 23.84
N SER A 459 -41.31 7.85 23.76
CA SER A 459 -40.94 6.41 23.88
C SER A 459 -39.83 5.97 24.85
N GLY A 460 -39.51 6.75 25.89
CA GLY A 460 -38.39 6.51 26.81
C GLY A 460 -37.00 6.77 26.20
N GLN A 461 -36.90 7.37 25.01
CA GLN A 461 -35.63 7.51 24.26
C GLN A 461 -35.10 8.95 24.19
N GLN A 462 -35.88 9.96 24.56
CA GLN A 462 -35.40 11.35 24.59
C GLN A 462 -34.56 11.61 25.85
N PRO A 463 -33.35 12.19 25.72
CA PRO A 463 -32.57 12.60 26.88
C PRO A 463 -33.21 13.79 27.60
N PHE A 464 -32.64 14.17 28.75
CA PHE A 464 -32.96 15.44 29.39
C PHE A 464 -32.03 16.55 28.89
N ALA A 465 -32.49 17.80 29.00
CA ALA A 465 -31.67 18.98 28.73
C ALA A 465 -31.34 19.72 30.03
N TYR A 466 -30.29 20.53 30.01
CA TYR A 466 -30.00 21.48 31.09
C TYR A 466 -29.48 22.81 30.56
N ARG A 467 -29.61 23.86 31.39
CA ARG A 467 -28.90 25.14 31.21
C ARG A 467 -28.51 25.72 32.56
N TYR A 468 -27.38 26.42 32.58
CA TYR A 468 -26.86 27.15 33.74
C TYR A 468 -26.71 28.62 33.39
N TRP A 469 -26.96 29.51 34.35
CA TRP A 469 -26.62 30.92 34.22
C TRP A 469 -26.47 31.63 35.57
N GLU A 470 -25.90 32.83 35.49
CA GLU A 470 -25.82 33.80 36.58
C GLU A 470 -26.54 35.10 36.18
N GLY A 471 -27.05 35.81 37.18
CA GLY A 471 -27.83 37.04 37.00
C GLY A 471 -29.08 36.83 36.15
N ASN A 472 -29.17 37.63 35.07
CA ASN A 472 -30.32 37.71 34.17
C ASN A 472 -30.03 37.16 32.75
N ASN A 473 -28.80 36.69 32.48
CA ASN A 473 -28.37 36.27 31.14
C ASN A 473 -28.59 34.75 30.96
N TYR A 474 -29.80 34.34 30.57
CA TYR A 474 -30.12 32.91 30.41
C TYR A 474 -29.16 32.18 29.47
N GLY A 475 -28.56 31.11 29.97
CA GLY A 475 -27.69 30.24 29.18
C GLY A 475 -28.45 29.46 28.11
N THR A 476 -27.74 29.04 27.07
CA THR A 476 -28.28 28.15 26.04
C THR A 476 -28.57 26.76 26.62
N TRP A 477 -29.61 26.11 26.09
CA TRP A 477 -29.94 24.73 26.43
C TRP A 477 -28.91 23.77 25.85
N LYS A 478 -28.47 22.82 26.68
CA LYS A 478 -27.57 21.73 26.33
C LYS A 478 -28.31 20.40 26.47
N GLU A 479 -28.29 19.61 25.42
CA GLU A 479 -28.77 18.23 25.44
C GLU A 479 -27.73 17.32 26.09
N VAL A 480 -28.17 16.26 26.79
CA VAL A 480 -27.27 15.23 27.32
C VAL A 480 -27.27 14.05 26.36
N ALA A 481 -26.11 13.76 25.77
CA ALA A 481 -25.98 12.65 24.82
C ALA A 481 -26.36 11.29 25.46
N ASN A 482 -27.11 10.49 24.72
CA ASN A 482 -27.50 9.14 25.12
C ASN A 482 -26.38 8.12 24.84
N SER A 483 -26.55 6.88 25.31
CA SER A 483 -25.54 5.82 25.15
C SER A 483 -25.32 5.36 23.72
N GLU A 484 -26.34 5.46 22.85
CA GLU A 484 -26.28 5.07 21.44
C GLU A 484 -25.51 6.11 20.60
N GLU A 485 -25.72 7.40 20.86
CA GLU A 485 -24.94 8.51 20.29
C GLU A 485 -23.46 8.41 20.70
N LEU A 486 -23.20 8.18 22.00
CA LEU A 486 -21.84 7.99 22.51
C LEU A 486 -21.15 6.75 21.91
N ASN A 487 -21.89 5.66 21.69
CA ASN A 487 -21.36 4.48 21.01
C ASN A 487 -21.08 4.78 19.51
N THR A 488 -21.95 5.52 18.84
CA THR A 488 -21.76 5.94 17.43
C THR A 488 -20.50 6.78 17.27
N VAL A 489 -20.30 7.79 18.12
CA VAL A 489 -19.08 8.62 18.12
C VAL A 489 -17.83 7.79 18.43
N ARG A 490 -17.90 6.86 19.41
CA ARG A 490 -16.78 5.96 19.73
C ARG A 490 -16.42 5.04 18.56
N ASN A 491 -17.41 4.53 17.83
CA ASN A 491 -17.19 3.68 16.66
C ASN A 491 -16.56 4.47 15.51
N ILE A 492 -17.03 5.69 15.22
CA ILE A 492 -16.43 6.58 14.22
C ILE A 492 -14.98 6.90 14.57
N ALA A 493 -14.68 7.26 15.82
CA ALA A 493 -13.31 7.53 16.28
C ALA A 493 -12.40 6.30 16.13
N SER A 494 -12.91 5.11 16.48
CA SER A 494 -12.16 3.84 16.37
C SER A 494 -11.88 3.47 14.90
N ASN A 495 -12.86 3.64 14.01
CA ASN A 495 -12.70 3.41 12.57
C ASN A 495 -11.70 4.39 11.94
N ASN A 496 -11.78 5.68 12.30
CA ASN A 496 -10.84 6.70 11.82
C ASN A 496 -9.40 6.42 12.29
N LYS A 497 -9.22 5.95 13.53
CA LYS A 497 -7.89 5.51 14.00
C LYS A 497 -7.38 4.32 13.20
N SER A 498 -8.18 3.27 13.02
CA SER A 498 -7.80 2.10 12.21
C SER A 498 -7.44 2.48 10.77
N ALA A 499 -8.15 3.43 10.16
CA ALA A 499 -7.85 3.94 8.83
C ALA A 499 -6.53 4.74 8.78
N ALA A 500 -6.25 5.56 9.80
CA ALA A 500 -4.99 6.30 9.92
C ALA A 500 -3.80 5.35 10.13
N ASP A 501 -3.93 4.36 11.02
CA ASP A 501 -2.91 3.32 11.26
C ASP A 501 -2.64 2.51 9.97
N ALA A 502 -3.69 2.14 9.23
CA ALA A 502 -3.58 1.44 7.95
C ALA A 502 -2.99 2.31 6.82
N LEU A 503 -3.21 3.63 6.86
CA LEU A 503 -2.55 4.55 5.94
C LEU A 503 -1.06 4.67 6.28
N GLN A 504 -0.70 4.82 7.56
CA GLN A 504 0.68 4.90 8.03
C GLN A 504 1.48 3.62 7.76
N ALA A 505 0.83 2.45 7.72
CA ALA A 505 1.44 1.20 7.28
C ALA A 505 1.70 1.13 5.76
N LYS A 506 0.94 1.89 4.95
CA LYS A 506 1.02 1.91 3.48
C LYS A 506 1.86 3.07 2.92
N THR A 507 1.91 4.21 3.61
CA THR A 507 2.68 5.38 3.18
C THR A 507 4.00 5.45 3.93
N ASN A 508 5.07 5.60 3.17
CA ASN A 508 6.43 5.44 3.68
C ASN A 508 6.99 6.72 4.32
N VAL A 509 6.17 7.38 5.13
CA VAL A 509 6.39 8.74 5.67
C VAL A 509 7.27 8.75 6.91
N ALA A 510 8.35 7.97 6.90
CA ALA A 510 9.47 8.22 7.80
C ALA A 510 10.14 9.58 7.50
N ALA A 511 10.06 10.05 6.25
CA ALA A 511 10.56 11.35 5.80
C ALA A 511 9.66 11.96 4.70
N PRO A 512 9.88 13.24 4.32
CA PRO A 512 9.23 13.85 3.16
C PRO A 512 9.53 13.11 1.85
N LEU A 513 8.54 13.02 0.96
CA LEU A 513 8.68 12.36 -0.35
C LEU A 513 9.61 13.09 -1.34
N PHE A 514 9.92 14.35 -1.08
CA PHE A 514 10.91 15.15 -1.81
C PHE A 514 11.89 15.75 -0.82
N ARG A 515 13.18 15.77 -1.18
CA ARG A 515 14.21 16.44 -0.38
C ARG A 515 15.30 17.10 -1.23
N GLU A 516 15.64 18.32 -0.88
CA GLU A 516 16.83 19.02 -1.35
C GLU A 516 17.98 18.78 -0.35
N THR A 517 19.16 18.42 -0.85
CA THR A 517 20.30 17.95 -0.06
C THR A 517 21.54 18.75 -0.40
N THR A 518 22.26 19.24 0.61
CA THR A 518 23.53 19.96 0.48
C THR A 518 24.73 19.14 0.97
N ASN A 519 24.46 18.06 1.70
CA ASN A 519 25.43 17.09 2.18
C ASN A 519 24.88 15.68 1.95
N SER A 520 25.76 14.72 1.75
CA SER A 520 25.41 13.31 1.51
C SER A 520 26.34 12.35 2.25
N ASN A 521 26.86 12.77 3.41
CA ASN A 521 27.88 12.03 4.16
C ASN A 521 27.30 10.85 4.96
N ASN A 522 26.01 10.91 5.30
CA ASN A 522 25.33 9.88 6.07
C ASN A 522 23.86 9.71 5.63
N TRP A 523 23.16 8.69 6.13
CA TRP A 523 21.77 8.43 5.72
C TRP A 523 20.76 9.48 6.23
N GLN A 524 21.01 10.16 7.36
CA GLN A 524 20.20 11.30 7.79
C GLN A 524 20.38 12.49 6.82
N ASP A 525 21.59 12.73 6.30
CA ASP A 525 21.89 13.77 5.32
C ASP A 525 21.20 13.52 3.96
N ILE A 526 20.99 12.27 3.58
CA ILE A 526 20.32 11.89 2.32
C ILE A 526 18.81 11.73 2.51
N LEU A 527 18.37 10.92 3.48
CA LEU A 527 16.97 10.47 3.61
C LEU A 527 16.09 11.34 4.51
N GLY A 528 16.67 12.16 5.38
CA GLY A 528 15.97 12.99 6.36
C GLY A 528 15.82 12.31 7.72
N VAL A 529 16.12 11.02 7.78
CA VAL A 529 16.02 10.15 8.96
C VAL A 529 17.15 9.11 8.99
N ALA A 530 17.70 8.86 10.17
CA ALA A 530 18.61 7.75 10.42
C ALA A 530 17.82 6.42 10.47
N ASN A 531 18.32 5.40 9.77
CA ASN A 531 17.82 4.03 9.80
C ASN A 531 16.29 3.84 9.71
N PRO A 532 15.61 4.38 8.67
CA PRO A 532 14.21 4.07 8.42
C PRO A 532 14.04 2.59 8.05
N ASN A 533 12.99 1.91 8.54
CA ASN A 533 12.70 0.51 8.22
C ASN A 533 12.41 0.29 6.72
N GLN A 534 11.79 1.28 6.10
CA GLN A 534 11.52 1.38 4.67
C GLN A 534 11.57 2.87 4.31
N ILE A 535 11.97 3.21 3.08
CA ILE A 535 11.97 4.58 2.55
C ILE A 535 11.89 4.59 1.01
N LEU A 536 11.25 5.63 0.46
CA LEU A 536 11.36 6.05 -0.94
C LEU A 536 11.24 7.57 -0.99
N VAL A 537 12.30 8.26 -1.44
CA VAL A 537 12.39 9.73 -1.47
C VAL A 537 12.95 10.17 -2.82
N SER A 538 12.29 11.13 -3.45
CA SER A 538 12.85 11.90 -4.57
C SER A 538 13.85 12.90 -4.02
N ILE A 539 15.06 12.94 -4.55
CA ILE A 539 16.13 13.80 -4.05
C ILE A 539 16.65 14.74 -5.14
N ARG A 540 16.97 15.96 -4.72
CA ARG A 540 17.84 16.89 -5.44
C ARG A 540 19.08 17.15 -4.59
N ASN A 541 20.24 17.25 -5.22
CA ASN A 541 21.50 17.60 -4.56
C ASN A 541 22.02 18.91 -5.15
N ASP A 542 22.22 19.90 -4.28
CA ASP A 542 22.45 21.28 -4.68
C ASP A 542 23.79 21.52 -5.37
N HIS A 543 23.89 22.69 -6.00
CA HIS A 543 25.14 23.19 -6.56
C HIS A 543 26.21 23.33 -5.47
N GLY A 544 27.26 22.49 -5.53
CA GLY A 544 28.31 22.42 -4.51
C GLY A 544 28.05 21.43 -3.35
N GLY A 545 27.02 20.58 -3.44
CA GLY A 545 26.71 19.60 -2.39
C GLY A 545 27.84 18.58 -2.14
N SER A 546 28.14 18.31 -0.87
CA SER A 546 29.27 17.47 -0.45
C SER A 546 28.91 15.99 -0.22
N GLY A 547 29.90 15.10 -0.24
CA GLY A 547 29.76 13.68 0.08
C GLY A 547 29.79 12.75 -1.13
N VAL A 548 29.09 11.61 -1.06
CA VAL A 548 29.16 10.54 -2.08
C VAL A 548 28.26 10.74 -3.30
N MET A 549 27.27 11.64 -3.23
CA MET A 549 26.42 11.98 -4.38
C MET A 549 27.12 12.94 -5.35
N LEU A 550 26.70 12.91 -6.63
CA LEU A 550 27.30 13.68 -7.74
C LEU A 550 27.35 15.22 -7.59
N GLY A 551 26.65 15.83 -6.63
CA GLY A 551 26.52 17.29 -6.50
C GLY A 551 25.82 17.93 -7.72
N ASN A 552 26.15 19.19 -7.99
CA ASN A 552 25.86 19.94 -9.23
C ASN A 552 24.43 19.76 -9.77
N ASP A 553 23.43 20.12 -8.96
CA ASP A 553 22.00 20.05 -9.29
C ASP A 553 21.51 18.64 -9.69
N SER A 554 22.23 17.59 -9.28
CA SER A 554 21.84 16.22 -9.60
C SER A 554 20.50 15.83 -8.98
N SER A 555 19.69 15.12 -9.74
CA SER A 555 18.37 14.64 -9.33
C SER A 555 18.39 13.11 -9.24
N GLY A 556 17.59 12.52 -8.34
CA GLY A 556 17.61 11.08 -8.14
C GLY A 556 16.50 10.54 -7.25
N ILE A 557 16.64 9.26 -6.91
CA ILE A 557 15.79 8.56 -5.95
C ILE A 557 16.66 7.88 -4.90
N ALA A 558 16.26 8.00 -3.63
CA ALA A 558 16.79 7.21 -2.53
C ALA A 558 15.74 6.20 -2.04
N PHE A 559 16.14 4.97 -1.80
CA PHE A 559 15.23 3.86 -1.51
C PHE A 559 15.87 2.79 -0.60
N GLY A 560 15.05 1.85 -0.14
CA GLY A 560 15.47 0.72 0.69
C GLY A 560 14.96 0.86 2.12
N GLY A 561 15.74 0.45 3.11
CA GLY A 561 15.39 0.51 4.52
C GLY A 561 16.12 -0.55 5.36
N GLY A 562 16.11 -0.37 6.68
CA GLY A 562 16.78 -1.25 7.63
C GLY A 562 18.24 -1.48 7.25
N ASN A 563 18.54 -2.71 6.82
CA ASN A 563 19.89 -3.19 6.50
C ASN A 563 20.45 -2.68 5.17
N THR A 564 19.64 -2.20 4.22
CA THR A 564 20.16 -1.80 2.89
C THR A 564 19.46 -0.56 2.40
N LYS A 565 20.24 0.48 2.11
CA LYS A 565 19.75 1.74 1.54
C LYS A 565 20.55 2.03 0.28
N GLY A 566 19.90 2.59 -0.73
CA GLY A 566 20.49 2.87 -2.03
C GLY A 566 20.07 4.23 -2.57
N VAL A 567 20.90 4.79 -3.44
CA VAL A 567 20.61 6.00 -4.22
C VAL A 567 20.94 5.75 -5.68
N LEU A 568 20.08 6.24 -6.57
CA LEU A 568 20.33 6.40 -7.99
C LEU A 568 20.17 7.89 -8.31
N ASN A 569 21.24 8.57 -8.74
CA ASN A 569 21.17 9.99 -9.10
C ASN A 569 21.93 10.30 -10.40
N VAL A 570 21.46 11.34 -11.09
CA VAL A 570 21.94 11.78 -12.42
C VAL A 570 22.25 13.27 -12.35
N SER A 571 23.42 13.66 -12.87
CA SER A 571 23.87 15.05 -12.92
C SER A 571 23.04 15.88 -13.91
N TYR A 572 22.80 17.15 -13.58
CA TYR A 572 22.15 18.10 -14.48
C TYR A 572 23.11 18.61 -15.57
N GLY A 573 24.28 19.11 -15.16
CA GLY A 573 25.24 19.76 -16.06
C GLY A 573 26.28 18.83 -16.71
N TYR A 574 26.33 17.55 -16.33
CA TYR A 574 27.30 16.58 -16.84
C TYR A 574 26.62 15.27 -17.20
N HIS A 575 27.17 14.56 -18.20
CA HIS A 575 26.63 13.30 -18.68
C HIS A 575 27.04 12.13 -17.76
N ASN A 576 26.63 12.18 -16.48
CA ASN A 576 27.06 11.27 -15.42
C ASN A 576 25.84 10.79 -14.61
N ALA A 577 25.79 9.50 -14.31
CA ALA A 577 24.87 8.91 -13.35
C ALA A 577 25.64 8.04 -12.34
N ARG A 578 25.13 7.91 -11.11
CA ARG A 578 25.80 7.19 -10.01
C ARG A 578 24.82 6.28 -9.28
N ILE A 579 25.31 5.11 -8.89
CA ILE A 579 24.67 4.21 -7.94
C ILE A 579 25.44 4.28 -6.62
N ILE A 580 24.72 4.34 -5.50
CA ILE A 580 25.27 4.40 -4.15
C ILE A 580 24.57 3.35 -3.30
N GLY A 581 25.30 2.68 -2.41
CA GLY A 581 24.72 1.70 -1.49
C GLY A 581 25.43 1.61 -0.15
N GLY A 582 24.73 1.07 0.85
CA GLY A 582 25.32 0.80 2.16
C GLY A 582 24.34 0.37 3.24
N ASN A 583 24.90 0.06 4.41
CA ASN A 583 24.23 -0.30 5.65
C ASN A 583 24.77 0.59 6.80
N GLY A 584 24.16 0.51 7.98
CA GLY A 584 24.54 1.31 9.14
C GLY A 584 24.14 2.76 8.95
N ASN A 585 25.02 3.68 9.35
CA ASN A 585 24.71 5.11 9.43
C ASN A 585 25.06 5.92 8.17
N ALA A 586 25.84 5.37 7.24
CA ALA A 586 26.28 6.08 6.03
C ALA A 586 26.32 5.17 4.79
N PRO A 587 26.35 5.74 3.58
CA PRO A 587 26.82 5.06 2.37
C PRO A 587 28.17 4.38 2.58
N VAL A 588 28.36 3.21 1.97
CA VAL A 588 29.58 2.40 2.11
C VAL A 588 30.34 2.31 0.78
N TRP A 589 29.63 2.36 -0.34
CA TRP A 589 30.19 2.33 -1.68
C TRP A 589 29.37 3.19 -2.65
N HIS A 590 30.02 3.62 -3.75
CA HIS A 590 29.34 4.22 -4.89
C HIS A 590 30.12 3.94 -6.18
N GLU A 591 29.42 3.85 -7.31
CA GLU A 591 30.01 3.66 -8.64
C GLU A 591 29.31 4.54 -9.68
N ASP A 592 30.08 5.09 -10.61
CA ASP A 592 29.56 5.86 -11.74
C ASP A 592 29.18 4.92 -12.90
N ILE A 593 28.01 5.15 -13.49
CA ILE A 593 27.47 4.35 -14.59
C ILE A 593 28.10 4.82 -15.90
N ALA A 594 28.82 3.92 -16.57
CA ALA A 594 29.34 4.16 -17.92
C ALA A 594 28.22 4.11 -18.97
N TRP A 595 28.25 5.05 -19.91
CA TRP A 595 27.29 5.14 -21.01
C TRP A 595 27.80 4.44 -22.28
N LYS A 596 26.88 4.23 -23.23
CA LYS A 596 27.23 3.71 -24.58
C LYS A 596 28.24 4.60 -25.31
N SER A 597 28.22 5.92 -25.06
CA SER A 597 29.22 6.87 -25.60
C SER A 597 30.62 6.55 -25.10
N ASP A 598 30.75 6.17 -23.83
CA ASP A 598 32.04 5.99 -23.18
C ASP A 598 32.68 4.69 -23.65
N ILE A 599 31.87 3.62 -23.76
CA ILE A 599 32.24 2.35 -24.40
C ILE A 599 32.63 2.58 -25.86
N THR A 600 31.89 3.39 -26.61
CA THR A 600 32.22 3.73 -28.01
C THR A 600 33.55 4.48 -28.10
N ASN A 601 33.80 5.45 -27.21
CA ASN A 601 35.05 6.21 -27.16
C ASN A 601 36.24 5.31 -26.82
N VAL A 602 36.08 4.38 -25.87
CA VAL A 602 37.10 3.35 -25.55
C VAL A 602 37.37 2.46 -26.77
N ASN A 603 36.34 1.95 -27.44
CA ASN A 603 36.50 1.13 -28.65
C ASN A 603 37.19 1.89 -29.78
N ASN A 604 36.82 3.16 -30.01
CA ASN A 604 37.49 4.03 -30.99
C ASN A 604 38.97 4.20 -30.64
N ARG A 605 39.30 4.43 -29.36
CA ARG A 605 40.68 4.57 -28.90
C ARG A 605 41.49 3.27 -29.00
N ILE A 606 40.88 2.12 -28.74
CA ILE A 606 41.48 0.80 -28.97
C ILE A 606 41.77 0.61 -30.47
N ASN A 607 40.83 0.96 -31.34
CA ASN A 607 41.01 0.88 -32.79
C ASN A 607 42.12 1.82 -33.29
N GLU A 608 42.20 3.06 -32.77
CA GLU A 608 43.31 3.99 -33.05
C GLU A 608 44.68 3.44 -32.61
N LEU A 609 44.74 2.76 -31.45
CA LEU A 609 45.98 2.16 -30.94
C LEU A 609 46.37 0.93 -31.77
N ASN A 610 45.43 0.04 -32.07
CA ASN A 610 45.65 -1.12 -32.93
C ASN A 610 46.11 -0.71 -34.33
N ALA A 611 45.58 0.39 -34.89
CA ALA A 611 46.02 0.95 -36.16
C ALA A 611 47.45 1.55 -36.12
N LYS A 612 47.99 1.83 -34.93
CA LYS A 612 49.37 2.33 -34.72
C LYS A 612 50.37 1.25 -34.29
N MET A 613 49.91 0.04 -33.97
CA MET A 613 50.79 -1.10 -33.69
C MET A 613 51.57 -1.70 -34.88
N PRO A 614 51.21 -1.52 -36.18
CA PRO A 614 51.97 -2.11 -37.29
C PRO A 614 53.44 -1.69 -37.35
N ASP A 615 53.76 -0.46 -36.96
CA ASP A 615 55.12 0.10 -37.09
C ASP A 615 56.13 -0.52 -36.10
N ILE A 616 55.70 -1.09 -34.97
CA ILE A 616 56.63 -1.66 -33.98
C ILE A 616 57.30 -2.95 -34.52
N HIS A 617 56.57 -3.74 -35.31
CA HIS A 617 57.16 -4.91 -35.98
C HIS A 617 57.96 -4.53 -37.23
N ALA A 618 57.52 -3.51 -37.99
CA ALA A 618 58.26 -3.02 -39.15
C ALA A 618 59.64 -2.46 -38.76
N VAL A 619 59.69 -1.57 -37.76
CA VAL A 619 60.94 -0.94 -37.30
C VAL A 619 61.95 -1.96 -36.75
N ASN A 620 61.51 -3.01 -36.05
CA ASN A 620 62.42 -4.10 -35.65
C ASN A 620 62.94 -4.89 -36.86
N SER A 621 62.11 -5.18 -37.86
CA SER A 621 62.54 -5.92 -39.06
C SER A 621 63.55 -5.16 -39.93
N GLU A 622 63.42 -3.83 -40.04
CA GLU A 622 64.41 -2.99 -40.74
C GLU A 622 65.70 -2.82 -39.93
N ALA A 623 65.64 -2.79 -38.59
CA ALA A 623 66.82 -2.76 -37.74
C ALA A 623 67.64 -4.06 -37.83
N GLU A 624 66.96 -5.22 -37.79
CA GLU A 624 67.59 -6.54 -37.94
C GLU A 624 68.13 -6.76 -39.37
N GLY A 625 67.38 -6.35 -40.39
CA GLY A 625 67.82 -6.44 -41.79
C GLY A 625 69.05 -5.60 -42.10
N ASN A 626 69.11 -4.36 -41.60
CA ASN A 626 70.27 -3.49 -41.80
C ASN A 626 71.51 -3.95 -41.02
N ALA A 627 71.35 -4.54 -39.83
CA ALA A 627 72.46 -5.16 -39.09
C ALA A 627 73.03 -6.39 -39.82
N TYR A 628 72.18 -7.17 -40.51
CA TYR A 628 72.61 -8.32 -41.29
C TYR A 628 73.37 -7.91 -42.56
N LEU A 629 72.90 -6.88 -43.28
CA LEU A 629 73.58 -6.32 -44.45
C LEU A 629 74.92 -5.64 -44.11
N ALA A 630 75.00 -4.95 -42.96
CA ALA A 630 76.25 -4.32 -42.50
C ALA A 630 77.35 -5.34 -42.11
N SER A 631 76.97 -6.59 -41.80
CA SER A 631 77.91 -7.66 -41.45
C SER A 631 78.27 -8.59 -42.62
N HIS A 632 77.53 -8.54 -43.74
CA HIS A 632 77.70 -9.47 -44.88
C HIS A 632 77.59 -8.76 -46.26
N PRO A 633 78.59 -7.93 -46.65
CA PRO A 633 78.50 -7.05 -47.83
C PRO A 633 78.48 -7.75 -49.21
N ASN A 634 78.55 -9.09 -49.27
CA ASN A 634 78.64 -9.87 -50.52
C ASN A 634 77.37 -10.70 -50.85
N ALA A 635 76.24 -10.44 -50.19
CA ALA A 635 74.98 -11.15 -50.47
C ALA A 635 74.34 -10.70 -51.81
N ILE A 636 74.48 -11.53 -52.85
CA ILE A 636 73.89 -11.29 -54.17
C ILE A 636 72.38 -11.54 -54.14
N ILE A 637 71.58 -10.51 -54.43
CA ILE A 637 70.13 -10.60 -54.53
C ILE A 637 69.74 -11.11 -55.92
N MET A 638 69.20 -12.34 -56.00
CA MET A 638 68.43 -12.77 -57.19
C MET A 638 66.99 -12.28 -57.06
N VAL A 639 66.63 -11.28 -57.87
CA VAL A 639 65.23 -10.87 -58.04
C VAL A 639 64.55 -11.85 -59.01
N LYS A 640 63.48 -12.50 -58.55
CA LYS A 640 62.44 -13.09 -59.42
C LYS A 640 61.20 -12.18 -59.37
N GLY A 641 60.57 -11.98 -60.53
CA GLY A 641 59.29 -11.28 -60.66
C GLY A 641 58.09 -12.19 -60.46
#